data_AF-A0A7X7KK64-F1
#
_entry.id   AF-A0A7X7KK64-F1
#
_cell.length_a   1.000
_cell.length_b   1.000
_cell.length_c   1.000
_cell.angle_alpha   90.00
_cell.angle_beta   90.00
_cell.angle_gamma   90.00
#
_symmetry.space_group_name_H-M   'P 1'
#
loop_
_entity.id
_entity.type
_entity.pdbx_description
1 polymer ?
#
loop_
_entity_poly.entity_id
_entity_poly.type
_entity_poly.pdbx_seq_one_letter_code
_entity_poly.pdbx_strand_id
1 'polypeptide(L)'
;LMALTAAAKTEPTATGAFRVRRATVFLSGTGPTTAALEFTFPAQTPSQVGESASWPLAAISPGRDAVLSFHWQDSFRGPTTGYHVLQVVVGDRVLWEADVAGGDLLSQRIEIPLAARDLPPAGAPLDLSLRLWAKQPVTNFAVRVQVALPTLTAGGEAVSLLDSPPLPSVVPWPPEPALPALPPVGAWTWRAHVIQPWGATQAIAVNEAEVWAPRLAREHGFNAVIVLPPAAHNAISGKLGLPGGSRHISEDGFRRAVELYRREGFRLILYSSIMHCGHDPRWQHGELARTRPEWAMRDAAGDTVNRYRNPWLCPSTGALQATLDYTAELVRTYGPDAVMLDNNEFMSTESGRWTCTCDACEKAFRRHLVRTFGEGILPGTAIDTAAAALPADDTDPLWGLWLAFRNRIWAEACEAFRDTLRQIRPEVVLLANTQYLYGTGLLAVDGQYDHLDAVLSESRGLSGLQMLSKMLLGRALARGRPLWNYIGTFEEKDLTRLRPPDVLAGLCAASAAAGANPWVVFYGFTGEENQASLAMLRTCSDFYRDHAELLGAAALQGDVGILLSTESRDLFHVPVAPPAMEDLLRAGVALQPVRDVSGVTADEFGPAAVMVLPGNPCLRESTARVLADWVRAGGVLIVTPQAGWCDESGRWRRESALAAALGVPATALGTHPCGRGLVACVADSAAAADAARARSPSVLRAATPVAVVRQRAADGRRVLCLVGLEQPVGSVTLSLPEGIAAAQLLMPGHEPQAIAVTAETTVVIPERLGVVVYAP
;
A
#
# COMPACT_ATOMS: atom_id res chain seq x y z
N LEU A 1 -47.54 9.76 -16.56
CA LEU A 1 -46.10 9.80 -16.89
C LEU A 1 -45.33 10.94 -16.21
N MET A 2 -45.85 12.18 -16.12
CA MET A 2 -45.20 13.30 -15.38
C MET A 2 -45.67 13.48 -13.91
N ALA A 3 -46.33 12.49 -13.29
CA ALA A 3 -47.14 12.74 -12.09
C ALA A 3 -46.49 12.39 -10.74
N LEU A 4 -45.23 11.92 -10.72
CA LEU A 4 -44.54 11.49 -9.48
C LEU A 4 -43.26 12.29 -9.14
N THR A 5 -42.86 13.25 -9.97
CA THR A 5 -41.70 14.13 -9.72
C THR A 5 -42.14 15.58 -9.64
N ALA A 6 -41.73 16.29 -8.60
CA ALA A 6 -41.99 17.72 -8.44
C ALA A 6 -40.88 18.55 -9.10
N ALA A 7 -41.24 19.68 -9.71
CA ALA A 7 -40.27 20.61 -10.34
C ALA A 7 -39.47 21.47 -9.34
N ALA A 8 -39.63 21.25 -8.03
CA ALA A 8 -39.00 22.09 -7.01
C ALA A 8 -37.52 21.73 -6.84
N LYS A 9 -36.64 22.70 -7.12
CA LYS A 9 -35.26 22.68 -6.62
C LYS A 9 -35.30 22.95 -5.12
N THR A 10 -35.27 21.90 -4.32
CA THR A 10 -34.95 22.01 -2.90
C THR A 10 -33.44 21.80 -2.75
N GLU A 11 -32.77 22.77 -2.14
CA GLU A 11 -31.32 22.74 -1.99
C GLU A 11 -30.91 21.79 -0.86
N PRO A 12 -29.79 21.06 -1.00
CA PRO A 12 -29.26 20.27 0.11
C PRO A 12 -28.92 21.19 1.28
N THR A 13 -29.13 20.70 2.50
CA THR A 13 -28.80 21.44 3.72
C THR A 13 -27.72 20.70 4.50
N ALA A 14 -26.86 21.44 5.20
CA ALA A 14 -25.85 20.87 6.07
C ALA A 14 -25.56 21.79 7.26
N THR A 15 -25.27 21.19 8.40
CA THR A 15 -24.86 21.88 9.64
C THR A 15 -23.55 21.28 10.16
N GLY A 16 -22.78 22.09 10.88
CA GLY A 16 -21.46 21.70 11.38
C GLY A 16 -20.50 21.31 10.24
N ALA A 17 -19.79 20.19 10.45
CA ALA A 17 -18.83 19.65 9.50
C ALA A 17 -19.42 18.63 8.51
N PHE A 18 -20.73 18.33 8.59
CA PHE A 18 -21.38 17.42 7.65
C PHE A 18 -21.44 18.02 6.25
N ARG A 19 -21.32 17.18 5.23
CA ARG A 19 -21.47 17.58 3.82
C ARG A 19 -22.30 16.54 3.08
N VAL A 20 -22.98 16.98 2.01
CA VAL A 20 -23.62 16.09 1.04
C VAL A 20 -23.42 16.63 -0.37
N ARG A 21 -23.18 15.73 -1.32
CA ARG A 21 -22.98 16.07 -2.73
C ARG A 21 -23.47 14.96 -3.66
N ARG A 22 -23.53 15.28 -4.95
CA ARG A 22 -23.60 14.27 -6.01
C ARG A 22 -22.30 13.47 -6.06
N ALA A 23 -22.42 12.18 -6.36
CA ALA A 23 -21.28 11.29 -6.51
C ALA A 23 -21.49 10.32 -7.68
N THR A 24 -20.42 9.62 -8.05
CA THR A 24 -20.52 8.42 -8.88
C THR A 24 -20.23 7.21 -8.01
N VAL A 25 -21.14 6.26 -7.99
CA VAL A 25 -21.05 5.04 -7.17
C VAL A 25 -21.08 3.84 -8.09
N PHE A 26 -20.22 2.87 -7.84
CA PHE A 26 -20.24 1.59 -8.52
C PHE A 26 -21.23 0.65 -7.85
N LEU A 27 -22.17 0.09 -8.62
CA LEU A 27 -23.09 -0.94 -8.14
C LEU A 27 -22.86 -2.25 -8.92
N SER A 28 -22.67 -3.35 -8.20
CA SER A 28 -22.56 -4.68 -8.81
C SER A 28 -23.78 -5.00 -9.67
N GLY A 29 -23.56 -5.41 -10.92
CA GLY A 29 -24.61 -5.72 -11.90
C GLY A 29 -25.16 -4.53 -12.68
N THR A 30 -25.05 -3.31 -12.15
CA THR A 30 -25.49 -2.08 -12.85
C THR A 30 -24.31 -1.30 -13.44
N GLY A 31 -23.12 -1.41 -12.84
CA GLY A 31 -21.97 -0.58 -13.16
C GLY A 31 -21.98 0.77 -12.42
N PRO A 32 -21.15 1.73 -12.84
CA PRO A 32 -21.15 3.08 -12.27
C PRO A 32 -22.43 3.84 -12.59
N THR A 33 -22.96 4.55 -11.59
CA THR A 33 -24.14 5.41 -11.71
C THR A 33 -23.90 6.77 -11.08
N THR A 34 -24.45 7.82 -11.72
CA THR A 34 -24.42 9.23 -11.27
C THR A 34 -25.71 9.65 -10.56
N ALA A 35 -26.76 8.82 -10.60
CA ALA A 35 -27.92 8.94 -9.73
C ALA A 35 -27.57 8.48 -8.32
N ALA A 36 -26.59 9.15 -7.72
CA ALA A 36 -26.02 8.83 -6.43
C ALA A 36 -25.60 10.08 -5.66
N LEU A 37 -25.56 9.92 -4.35
CA LEU A 37 -25.21 10.92 -3.36
C LEU A 37 -24.11 10.38 -2.45
N GLU A 38 -23.27 11.27 -1.98
CA GLU A 38 -22.29 10.98 -0.93
C GLU A 38 -22.46 11.97 0.20
N PHE A 39 -22.66 11.45 1.41
CA PHE A 39 -22.67 12.17 2.67
C PHE A 39 -21.34 11.94 3.36
N THR A 40 -20.73 12.99 3.91
CA THR A 40 -19.44 12.88 4.60
C THR A 40 -19.44 13.62 5.93
N PHE A 41 -18.64 13.09 6.86
CA PHE A 41 -18.20 13.75 8.07
C PHE A 41 -16.70 13.50 8.27
N PRO A 42 -15.87 14.53 8.48
CA PRO A 42 -14.41 14.39 8.54
C PRO A 42 -13.92 13.75 9.85
N ALA A 43 -12.72 13.17 9.79
CA ALA A 43 -12.01 12.69 10.98
C ALA A 43 -11.67 13.85 11.91
N GLN A 44 -11.40 13.51 13.19
CA GLN A 44 -10.85 14.43 14.19
C GLN A 44 -11.57 15.77 14.33
N THR A 45 -12.84 15.79 13.96
CA THR A 45 -13.70 16.97 14.01
C THR A 45 -14.82 16.68 15.01
N PRO A 46 -14.98 17.49 16.06
CA PRO A 46 -16.08 17.31 16.99
C PRO A 46 -17.44 17.51 16.28
N SER A 47 -18.36 16.57 16.44
CA SER A 47 -19.77 16.75 16.08
C SER A 47 -20.60 17.13 17.30
N GLN A 48 -21.73 17.78 17.05
CA GLN A 48 -22.77 18.02 18.04
C GLN A 48 -24.04 17.23 17.72
N VAL A 49 -24.78 16.84 18.76
CA VAL A 49 -26.08 16.20 18.58
C VAL A 49 -27.00 17.12 17.78
N GLY A 50 -27.64 16.58 16.75
CA GLY A 50 -28.52 17.36 15.88
C GLY A 50 -27.87 17.86 14.60
N GLU A 51 -26.53 17.90 14.52
CA GLU A 51 -25.85 18.24 13.27
C GLU A 51 -26.14 17.19 12.19
N SER A 52 -26.26 17.62 10.93
CA SER A 52 -26.60 16.73 9.83
C SER A 52 -26.26 17.29 8.46
N ALA A 53 -26.26 16.42 7.45
CA ALA A 53 -26.43 16.81 6.06
C ALA A 53 -27.67 16.10 5.49
N SER A 54 -28.51 16.83 4.77
CA SER A 54 -29.78 16.36 4.21
C SER A 54 -29.87 16.66 2.72
N TRP A 55 -30.34 15.68 1.96
CA TRP A 55 -30.65 15.81 0.55
C TRP A 55 -32.14 15.52 0.30
N PRO A 56 -32.90 16.52 -0.15
CA PRO A 56 -34.31 16.34 -0.48
C PRO A 56 -34.49 15.57 -1.79
N LEU A 57 -35.43 14.62 -1.79
CA LEU A 57 -35.79 13.81 -2.95
C LEU A 57 -37.11 14.33 -3.53
N ALA A 58 -37.07 14.86 -4.74
CA ALA A 58 -38.23 15.48 -5.37
C ALA A 58 -39.27 14.42 -5.77
N ALA A 59 -40.24 14.16 -4.89
CA ALA A 59 -41.27 13.16 -5.07
C ALA A 59 -42.68 13.76 -4.88
N ILE A 60 -43.67 13.15 -5.51
CA ILE A 60 -45.09 13.47 -5.33
C ILE A 60 -45.79 12.23 -4.76
N SER A 61 -46.74 12.43 -3.86
CA SER A 61 -47.51 11.34 -3.27
C SER A 61 -48.34 10.61 -4.34
N PRO A 62 -48.20 9.26 -4.45
CA PRO A 62 -48.93 8.47 -5.43
C PRO A 62 -50.40 8.22 -5.03
N GLY A 63 -50.81 8.59 -3.82
CA GLY A 63 -52.17 8.37 -3.31
C GLY A 63 -52.55 6.91 -3.10
N ARG A 64 -51.56 6.02 -3.03
CA ARG A 64 -51.68 4.57 -2.86
C ARG A 64 -50.41 4.04 -2.17
N ASP A 65 -50.42 2.77 -1.80
CA ASP A 65 -49.22 2.14 -1.23
C ASP A 65 -48.06 2.20 -2.23
N ALA A 66 -46.87 2.49 -1.71
CA ALA A 66 -45.66 2.65 -2.49
C ALA A 66 -44.46 2.02 -1.76
N VAL A 67 -43.36 1.84 -2.48
CA VAL A 67 -42.09 1.37 -1.93
C VAL A 67 -40.99 2.34 -2.36
N LEU A 68 -40.28 2.91 -1.39
CA LEU A 68 -39.02 3.59 -1.66
C LEU A 68 -37.91 2.54 -1.61
N SER A 69 -37.12 2.45 -2.67
CA SER A 69 -35.94 1.60 -2.71
C SER A 69 -34.69 2.39 -3.05
N PHE A 70 -33.54 2.01 -2.49
CA PHE A 70 -32.23 2.58 -2.83
C PHE A 70 -31.13 1.61 -2.46
N HIS A 71 -29.95 1.86 -2.98
CA HIS A 71 -28.71 1.19 -2.62
C HIS A 71 -27.93 2.07 -1.66
N TRP A 72 -27.32 1.50 -0.61
CA TRP A 72 -26.44 2.26 0.27
C TRP A 72 -25.22 1.46 0.73
N GLN A 73 -24.18 2.17 1.15
CA GLN A 73 -22.97 1.62 1.77
C GLN A 73 -22.27 2.70 2.60
N ASP A 74 -21.48 2.29 3.60
CA ASP A 74 -20.67 3.20 4.40
C ASP A 74 -19.20 2.74 4.52
N SER A 75 -18.33 3.69 4.85
CA SER A 75 -16.87 3.47 4.91
C SER A 75 -16.35 3.02 6.29
N PHE A 76 -17.18 2.97 7.34
CA PHE A 76 -16.68 2.79 8.71
C PHE A 76 -16.71 1.33 9.17
N ARG A 77 -15.51 0.74 9.30
CA ARG A 77 -15.33 -0.67 9.71
C ARG A 77 -15.01 -0.88 11.18
N GLY A 78 -14.99 0.19 11.99
CA GLY A 78 -14.67 0.10 13.41
C GLY A 78 -15.86 -0.39 14.26
N PRO A 79 -15.64 -0.64 15.56
CA PRO A 79 -16.69 -1.07 16.49
C PRO A 79 -17.56 0.09 17.00
N THR A 80 -17.27 1.33 16.64
CA THR A 80 -17.98 2.54 17.11
C THR A 80 -19.35 2.65 16.47
N THR A 81 -20.42 2.37 17.22
CA THR A 81 -21.83 2.30 16.78
C THR A 81 -22.71 3.32 17.49
N GLY A 82 -23.78 3.80 16.86
CA GLY A 82 -24.85 4.60 17.47
C GLY A 82 -24.60 6.11 17.47
N TYR A 83 -23.59 6.58 16.74
CA TYR A 83 -23.15 7.97 16.74
C TYR A 83 -23.66 8.76 15.54
N HIS A 84 -23.37 8.30 14.33
CA HIS A 84 -23.93 8.85 13.10
C HIS A 84 -24.86 7.81 12.48
N VAL A 85 -26.01 8.25 11.99
CA VAL A 85 -27.01 7.39 11.37
C VAL A 85 -27.44 7.96 10.02
N LEU A 86 -27.68 7.10 9.03
CA LEU A 86 -28.38 7.49 7.80
C LEU A 86 -29.88 7.29 8.02
N GLN A 87 -30.66 8.31 7.69
CA GLN A 87 -32.11 8.31 7.83
C GLN A 87 -32.79 8.59 6.49
N VAL A 88 -33.98 8.00 6.34
CA VAL A 88 -35.00 8.46 5.40
C VAL A 88 -36.09 9.14 6.21
N VAL A 89 -36.40 10.39 5.87
CA VAL A 89 -37.40 11.20 6.58
C VAL A 89 -38.50 11.68 5.64
N VAL A 90 -39.72 11.78 6.15
CA VAL A 90 -40.84 12.50 5.51
C VAL A 90 -41.33 13.59 6.47
N GLY A 91 -41.09 14.85 6.12
CA GLY A 91 -41.14 15.94 7.10
C GLY A 91 -40.18 15.65 8.26
N ASP A 92 -40.70 15.71 9.49
CA ASP A 92 -39.92 15.40 10.70
C ASP A 92 -39.97 13.91 11.11
N ARG A 93 -40.74 13.07 10.42
CA ARG A 93 -40.90 11.66 10.77
C ARG A 93 -39.80 10.81 10.12
N VAL A 94 -39.05 10.08 10.94
CA VAL A 94 -38.08 9.07 10.48
C VAL A 94 -38.83 7.82 10.03
N LEU A 95 -38.69 7.46 8.75
CA LEU A 95 -39.28 6.24 8.16
C LEU A 95 -38.35 5.04 8.24
N TRP A 96 -37.05 5.30 8.18
CA TRP A 96 -36.00 4.29 8.25
C TRP A 96 -34.73 4.95 8.79
N GLU A 97 -33.97 4.19 9.56
CA GLU A 97 -32.69 4.59 10.11
C GLU A 97 -31.77 3.37 10.09
N ALA A 98 -30.51 3.58 9.71
CA ALA A 98 -29.45 2.62 9.92
C ALA A 98 -28.22 3.31 10.51
N ASP A 99 -27.55 2.57 11.39
CA ASP A 99 -26.30 3.00 11.99
C ASP A 99 -25.19 3.00 10.95
N VAL A 100 -24.38 4.04 10.94
CA VAL A 100 -23.25 4.15 10.02
C VAL A 100 -22.01 3.54 10.68
N ALA A 101 -22.13 2.26 11.01
CA ALA A 101 -21.11 1.49 11.71
C ALA A 101 -21.18 0.02 11.33
N GLY A 102 -20.04 -0.56 10.96
CA GLY A 102 -19.93 -1.94 10.51
C GLY A 102 -19.99 -2.10 8.99
N GLY A 103 -19.69 -1.05 8.24
CA GLY A 103 -19.75 -1.04 6.78
C GLY A 103 -18.97 -2.17 6.13
N ASP A 104 -19.62 -2.84 5.17
CA ASP A 104 -18.99 -3.68 4.17
C ASP A 104 -18.75 -2.86 2.88
N LEU A 105 -17.89 -3.33 1.97
CA LEU A 105 -17.73 -2.69 0.65
C LEU A 105 -18.87 -3.05 -0.31
N LEU A 106 -19.92 -3.73 0.17
CA LEU A 106 -20.95 -4.31 -0.68
C LEU A 106 -22.24 -3.53 -0.48
N SER A 107 -22.59 -2.73 -1.49
CA SER A 107 -23.82 -1.98 -1.45
C SER A 107 -25.06 -2.86 -1.16
N GLN A 108 -25.81 -2.47 -0.15
CA GLN A 108 -27.05 -3.14 0.27
C GLN A 108 -28.25 -2.43 -0.34
N ARG A 109 -29.22 -3.21 -0.84
CA ARG A 109 -30.50 -2.68 -1.33
C ARG A 109 -31.49 -2.61 -0.16
N ILE A 110 -32.04 -1.42 0.06
CA ILE A 110 -33.05 -1.14 1.07
C ILE A 110 -34.40 -0.93 0.38
N GLU A 111 -35.46 -1.48 0.97
CA GLU A 111 -36.84 -1.28 0.52
C GLU A 111 -37.72 -0.87 1.72
N ILE A 112 -38.35 0.29 1.62
CA ILE A 112 -39.16 0.89 2.68
C ILE A 112 -40.60 0.98 2.18
N PRO A 113 -41.54 0.21 2.77
CA PRO A 113 -42.94 0.30 2.43
C PRO A 113 -43.53 1.62 2.95
N LEU A 114 -44.30 2.30 2.09
CA LEU A 114 -44.99 3.55 2.37
C LEU A 114 -46.50 3.31 2.22
N ALA A 115 -47.21 3.23 3.34
CA ALA A 115 -48.65 3.02 3.33
C ALA A 115 -49.40 4.29 2.89
N ALA A 116 -50.41 4.15 2.03
CA ALA A 116 -51.18 5.27 1.47
C ALA A 116 -51.75 6.21 2.53
N ARG A 117 -52.21 5.64 3.66
CA ARG A 117 -52.78 6.37 4.80
C ARG A 117 -51.77 7.31 5.51
N ASP A 118 -50.49 7.03 5.33
CA ASP A 118 -49.37 7.71 5.98
C ASP A 118 -48.71 8.74 5.04
N LEU A 119 -49.24 8.90 3.83
CA LEU A 119 -48.75 9.81 2.80
C LEU A 119 -49.70 10.99 2.60
N PRO A 120 -49.20 12.14 2.10
CA PRO A 120 -50.05 13.24 1.66
C PRO A 120 -51.08 12.80 0.60
N PRO A 121 -52.15 13.58 0.35
CA PRO A 121 -53.08 13.29 -0.73
C PRO A 121 -52.39 13.10 -2.09
N ALA A 122 -53.00 12.29 -2.96
CA ALA A 122 -52.48 12.04 -4.31
C ALA A 122 -52.15 13.36 -5.02
N GLY A 123 -50.95 13.48 -5.58
CA GLY A 123 -50.52 14.70 -6.29
C GLY A 123 -49.90 15.80 -5.42
N ALA A 124 -49.93 15.68 -4.08
CA ALA A 124 -49.25 16.61 -3.19
C ALA A 124 -47.73 16.30 -3.11
N PRO A 125 -46.87 17.31 -2.90
CA PRO A 125 -45.45 17.10 -2.67
C PRO A 125 -45.21 16.13 -1.51
N LEU A 126 -44.32 15.16 -1.73
CA LEU A 126 -43.83 14.27 -0.69
C LEU A 126 -42.51 14.85 -0.19
N ASP A 127 -42.50 15.40 1.03
CA ASP A 127 -41.33 16.01 1.67
C ASP A 127 -40.32 14.95 2.14
N LEU A 128 -39.83 14.15 1.19
CA LEU A 128 -38.92 13.04 1.42
C LEU A 128 -37.48 13.52 1.37
N SER A 129 -36.66 13.15 2.36
CA SER A 129 -35.22 13.45 2.36
C SER A 129 -34.37 12.28 2.85
N LEU A 130 -33.14 12.20 2.34
CA LEU A 130 -32.07 11.38 2.89
C LEU A 130 -31.22 12.25 3.82
N ARG A 131 -30.95 11.81 5.04
CA ARG A 131 -30.24 12.61 6.05
C ARG A 131 -29.18 11.79 6.77
N LEU A 132 -27.92 12.22 6.72
CA LEU A 132 -26.88 11.76 7.63
C LEU A 132 -26.93 12.63 8.89
N TRP A 133 -27.15 12.03 10.06
CA TRP A 133 -27.46 12.75 11.31
C TRP A 133 -26.57 12.33 12.48
N ALA A 134 -26.14 13.31 13.27
CA ALA A 134 -25.41 13.11 14.52
C ALA A 134 -26.36 12.82 15.68
N LYS A 135 -26.45 11.54 16.06
CA LYS A 135 -27.22 11.03 17.19
C LYS A 135 -26.51 11.23 18.52
N GLN A 136 -25.19 11.11 18.51
CA GLN A 136 -24.32 11.35 19.66
C GLN A 136 -23.09 12.16 19.21
N PRO A 137 -22.47 12.94 20.12
CA PRO A 137 -21.27 13.68 19.77
C PRO A 137 -20.09 12.70 19.59
N VAL A 138 -19.27 12.97 18.59
CA VAL A 138 -17.99 12.29 18.36
C VAL A 138 -16.87 13.30 18.27
N THR A 139 -15.63 12.87 18.49
CA THR A 139 -14.44 13.70 18.28
C THR A 139 -13.53 13.17 17.18
N ASN A 140 -13.62 11.88 16.85
CA ASN A 140 -12.72 11.24 15.88
C ASN A 140 -13.40 10.08 15.13
N PHE A 141 -14.56 10.36 14.54
CA PHE A 141 -15.37 9.36 13.85
C PHE A 141 -15.74 9.87 12.45
N ALA A 142 -14.78 9.71 11.54
CA ALA A 142 -14.97 10.05 10.13
C ALA A 142 -15.89 9.05 9.47
N VAL A 143 -16.75 9.52 8.59
CA VAL A 143 -17.58 8.61 7.80
C VAL A 143 -17.94 9.15 6.43
N ARG A 144 -18.05 8.23 5.48
CA ARG A 144 -18.58 8.46 4.14
C ARG A 144 -19.72 7.47 3.93
N VAL A 145 -20.87 7.98 3.52
CA VAL A 145 -22.06 7.19 3.21
C VAL A 145 -22.46 7.49 1.79
N GLN A 146 -22.59 6.43 0.97
CA GLN A 146 -23.00 6.55 -0.41
C GLN A 146 -24.40 5.98 -0.57
N VAL A 147 -25.27 6.70 -1.27
CA VAL A 147 -26.64 6.28 -1.58
C VAL A 147 -26.85 6.38 -3.09
N ALA A 148 -27.39 5.34 -3.72
CA ALA A 148 -27.55 5.28 -5.17
C ALA A 148 -28.94 4.75 -5.58
N LEU A 149 -29.40 5.21 -6.75
CA LEU A 149 -30.65 4.81 -7.39
C LEU A 149 -31.91 4.89 -6.50
N PRO A 150 -32.14 5.99 -5.75
CA PRO A 150 -33.39 6.13 -5.01
C PRO A 150 -34.56 6.13 -5.97
N THR A 151 -35.48 5.20 -5.77
CA THR A 151 -36.58 4.89 -6.68
C THR A 151 -37.87 4.71 -5.90
N LEU A 152 -38.90 5.45 -6.27
CA LEU A 152 -40.25 5.29 -5.72
C LEU A 152 -41.08 4.41 -6.67
N THR A 153 -41.61 3.31 -6.14
CA THR A 153 -42.45 2.37 -6.91
C THR A 153 -43.88 2.36 -6.36
N ALA A 154 -44.88 2.58 -7.20
CA ALA A 154 -46.29 2.55 -6.82
C ALA A 154 -47.15 1.98 -7.96
N GLY A 155 -48.04 1.03 -7.66
CA GLY A 155 -48.94 0.46 -8.67
C GLY A 155 -48.23 -0.23 -9.85
N GLY A 156 -47.01 -0.74 -9.65
CA GLY A 156 -46.19 -1.37 -10.69
C GLY A 156 -45.34 -0.39 -11.50
N GLU A 157 -45.47 0.92 -11.30
CA GLU A 157 -44.64 1.95 -11.94
C GLU A 157 -43.50 2.36 -11.00
N ALA A 158 -42.27 2.46 -11.53
CA ALA A 158 -41.08 2.90 -10.79
C ALA A 158 -40.54 4.22 -11.36
N VAL A 159 -40.19 5.16 -10.47
CA VAL A 159 -39.67 6.49 -10.81
C VAL A 159 -38.40 6.76 -10.03
N SER A 160 -37.32 7.11 -10.73
CA SER A 160 -36.08 7.52 -10.09
C SER A 160 -36.22 8.94 -9.51
N LEU A 161 -35.75 9.10 -8.28
CA LEU A 161 -35.82 10.35 -7.52
C LEU A 161 -34.55 11.20 -7.66
N LEU A 162 -33.56 10.70 -8.40
CA LEU A 162 -32.36 11.42 -8.79
C LEU A 162 -32.18 11.29 -10.30
N ASP A 163 -31.83 12.38 -10.96
CA ASP A 163 -31.34 12.32 -12.33
C ASP A 163 -30.03 11.53 -12.39
N SER A 164 -29.86 10.82 -13.51
CA SER A 164 -28.68 10.01 -13.82
C SER A 164 -28.04 10.55 -15.10
N PRO A 165 -27.33 11.70 -15.04
CA PRO A 165 -26.60 12.20 -16.21
C PRO A 165 -25.59 11.14 -16.68
N PRO A 166 -25.35 10.99 -17.99
CA PRO A 166 -24.37 10.03 -18.47
C PRO A 166 -22.99 10.36 -17.90
N LEU A 167 -22.18 9.33 -17.67
CA LEU A 167 -20.79 9.54 -17.27
C LEU A 167 -20.07 10.43 -18.30
N PRO A 168 -19.18 11.32 -17.83
CA PRO A 168 -18.44 12.19 -18.72
C PRO A 168 -17.62 11.35 -19.70
N SER A 169 -17.57 11.79 -20.95
CA SER A 169 -16.53 11.28 -21.85
C SER A 169 -15.21 11.84 -21.33
N VAL A 170 -14.40 11.00 -20.70
CA VAL A 170 -13.11 11.44 -20.21
C VAL A 170 -12.19 11.58 -21.41
N VAL A 171 -11.76 12.81 -21.69
CA VAL A 171 -10.59 13.01 -22.55
C VAL A 171 -9.40 12.48 -21.75
N PRO A 172 -8.69 11.45 -22.23
CA PRO A 172 -7.52 10.93 -21.54
C PRO A 172 -6.56 12.07 -21.29
N TRP A 173 -6.10 12.19 -20.05
CA TRP A 173 -5.02 13.12 -19.77
C TRP A 173 -3.74 12.56 -20.40
N PRO A 174 -2.84 13.45 -20.87
CA PRO A 174 -1.54 13.00 -21.32
C PRO A 174 -0.84 12.22 -20.20
N PRO A 175 -0.01 11.23 -20.56
CA PRO A 175 0.74 10.48 -19.56
C PRO A 175 1.67 11.40 -18.78
N GLU A 176 1.93 11.02 -17.52
CA GLU A 176 2.92 11.68 -16.67
C GLU A 176 4.27 11.78 -17.41
N PRO A 177 4.89 12.97 -17.48
CA PRO A 177 6.19 13.13 -18.13
C PRO A 177 7.23 12.20 -17.49
N ALA A 178 8.00 11.49 -18.30
CA ALA A 178 9.03 10.58 -17.78
C ALA A 178 10.02 11.33 -16.86
N LEU A 179 10.37 10.72 -15.72
CA LEU A 179 11.53 11.14 -14.92
C LEU A 179 12.72 10.27 -15.34
N PRO A 180 13.81 10.84 -15.87
CA PRO A 180 15.04 10.08 -16.03
C PRO A 180 15.47 9.48 -14.68
N ALA A 181 15.72 8.18 -14.67
CA ALA A 181 16.19 7.46 -13.49
C ALA A 181 17.63 7.02 -13.72
N LEU A 182 18.52 7.29 -12.76
CA LEU A 182 19.86 6.72 -12.80
C LEU A 182 19.80 5.18 -12.67
N PRO A 183 20.71 4.43 -13.30
CA PRO A 183 20.75 2.98 -13.13
C PRO A 183 21.08 2.60 -11.68
N PRO A 184 20.53 1.49 -11.16
CA PRO A 184 20.86 1.03 -9.82
C PRO A 184 22.34 0.64 -9.71
N VAL A 185 22.96 0.90 -8.55
CA VAL A 185 24.37 0.55 -8.26
C VAL A 185 24.50 -0.35 -7.03
N GLY A 186 25.71 -0.85 -6.78
CA GLY A 186 26.02 -1.62 -5.58
C GLY A 186 25.51 -3.05 -5.63
N ALA A 187 26.15 -3.94 -6.40
CA ALA A 187 25.80 -5.36 -6.48
C ALA A 187 25.75 -6.09 -5.13
N TRP A 188 26.47 -5.60 -4.11
CA TRP A 188 26.43 -6.12 -2.74
C TRP A 188 25.03 -6.05 -2.11
N THR A 189 24.16 -5.16 -2.60
CA THR A 189 22.81 -4.95 -2.07
C THR A 189 21.91 -6.18 -2.22
N TRP A 190 22.21 -7.10 -3.13
CA TRP A 190 21.50 -8.38 -3.28
C TRP A 190 21.79 -9.38 -2.15
N ARG A 191 22.90 -9.21 -1.43
CA ARG A 191 23.35 -10.11 -0.35
C ARG A 191 23.42 -9.39 0.99
N ALA A 192 22.78 -8.23 1.10
CA ALA A 192 22.83 -7.42 2.31
C ALA A 192 22.10 -8.12 3.46
N HIS A 193 22.76 -8.19 4.60
CA HIS A 193 22.20 -8.62 5.88
C HIS A 193 22.43 -7.50 6.87
N VAL A 194 21.35 -6.77 7.14
CA VAL A 194 21.45 -5.45 7.74
C VAL A 194 21.13 -5.53 9.22
N ILE A 195 22.01 -4.96 10.04
CA ILE A 195 21.75 -4.67 11.44
C ILE A 195 21.68 -3.15 11.64
N GLN A 196 20.66 -2.67 12.35
CA GLN A 196 20.49 -1.27 12.69
C GLN A 196 20.51 -1.11 14.21
N PRO A 197 21.65 -0.73 14.78
CA PRO A 197 21.68 -0.15 16.11
C PRO A 197 20.88 1.16 16.16
N TRP A 198 20.08 1.35 17.22
CA TRP A 198 19.29 2.58 17.42
C TRP A 198 19.24 3.00 18.89
N GLY A 199 19.42 4.29 19.15
CA GLY A 199 19.46 4.83 20.51
C GLY A 199 20.59 4.21 21.33
N ALA A 200 20.30 3.77 22.56
CA ALA A 200 21.31 3.20 23.45
C ALA A 200 22.11 2.03 22.82
N THR A 201 21.48 1.24 21.96
CA THR A 201 22.13 0.10 21.29
C THR A 201 23.14 0.54 20.23
N GLN A 202 22.97 1.71 19.60
CA GLN A 202 23.99 2.29 18.74
C GLN A 202 25.23 2.70 19.53
N ALA A 203 25.04 3.30 20.70
CA ALA A 203 26.17 3.65 21.55
C ALA A 203 26.95 2.41 22.02
N ILE A 204 26.26 1.30 22.30
CA ILE A 204 26.90 0.00 22.56
C ILE A 204 27.67 -0.47 21.32
N ALA A 205 27.01 -0.55 20.17
CA ALA A 205 27.60 -1.03 18.92
C ALA A 205 28.84 -0.23 18.49
N VAL A 206 28.92 1.06 18.84
CA VAL A 206 30.05 1.96 18.53
C VAL A 206 31.12 1.94 19.63
N ASN A 207 30.75 2.20 20.89
CA ASN A 207 31.72 2.33 21.98
C ASN A 207 32.36 0.97 22.34
N GLU A 208 31.67 -0.14 22.07
CA GLU A 208 32.14 -1.51 22.32
C GLU A 208 32.36 -2.26 20.99
N ALA A 209 32.68 -1.54 19.90
CA ALA A 209 32.82 -2.11 18.55
C ALA A 209 33.87 -3.23 18.45
N GLU A 210 34.89 -3.25 19.32
CA GLU A 210 35.88 -4.35 19.36
C GLU A 210 35.26 -5.69 19.70
N VAL A 211 34.18 -5.68 20.48
CA VAL A 211 33.39 -6.87 20.83
C VAL A 211 32.31 -7.09 19.78
N TRP A 212 31.55 -6.05 19.46
CA TRP A 212 30.33 -6.22 18.67
C TRP A 212 30.54 -6.36 17.17
N ALA A 213 31.55 -5.72 16.57
CA ALA A 213 31.83 -5.89 15.15
C ALA A 213 32.13 -7.34 14.77
N PRO A 214 33.09 -8.06 15.40
CA PRO A 214 33.34 -9.46 15.06
C PRO A 214 32.17 -10.36 15.46
N ARG A 215 31.48 -10.07 16.57
CA ARG A 215 30.31 -10.85 17.01
C ARG A 215 29.16 -10.78 16.00
N LEU A 216 28.77 -9.58 15.58
CA LEU A 216 27.69 -9.39 14.61
C LEU A 216 28.02 -9.99 13.24
N ALA A 217 29.27 -9.89 12.79
CA ALA A 217 29.72 -10.54 11.55
C ALA A 217 29.75 -12.06 11.66
N ARG A 218 30.53 -12.60 12.61
CA ARG A 218 30.94 -14.01 12.63
C ARG A 218 29.94 -14.90 13.34
N GLU A 219 29.29 -14.40 14.40
CA GLU A 219 28.28 -15.18 15.12
C GLU A 219 26.90 -15.02 14.49
N HIS A 220 26.53 -13.83 14.01
CA HIS A 220 25.17 -13.57 13.52
C HIS A 220 25.05 -13.38 11.99
N GLY A 221 26.16 -13.33 11.26
CA GLY A 221 26.16 -13.29 9.80
C GLY A 221 25.71 -11.94 9.20
N PHE A 222 25.78 -10.85 9.97
CA PHE A 222 25.50 -9.51 9.43
C PHE A 222 26.68 -8.98 8.62
N ASN A 223 26.40 -8.22 7.56
CA ASN A 223 27.42 -7.66 6.67
C ASN A 223 27.15 -6.21 6.24
N ALA A 224 26.11 -5.60 6.78
CA ALA A 224 25.81 -4.19 6.58
C ALA A 224 25.27 -3.60 7.89
N VAL A 225 25.65 -2.37 8.20
CA VAL A 225 25.25 -1.69 9.43
C VAL A 225 24.69 -0.31 9.11
N ILE A 226 23.48 -0.03 9.60
CA ILE A 226 22.85 1.30 9.53
C ILE A 226 23.11 2.02 10.84
N VAL A 227 23.72 3.20 10.79
CA VAL A 227 23.99 4.04 11.97
C VAL A 227 23.69 5.50 11.70
N LEU A 228 23.30 6.22 12.74
CA LEU A 228 23.32 7.68 12.74
C LEU A 228 24.76 8.20 12.82
N PRO A 229 25.10 9.31 12.15
CA PRO A 229 26.34 10.02 12.43
C PRO A 229 26.36 10.52 13.91
N PRO A 230 27.54 10.71 14.52
CA PRO A 230 27.66 10.98 15.95
C PRO A 230 26.83 12.17 16.43
N ALA A 231 26.92 13.31 15.72
CA ALA A 231 26.17 14.51 16.07
C ALA A 231 24.65 14.27 16.12
N ALA A 232 24.11 13.51 15.15
CA ALA A 232 22.68 13.19 15.10
C ALA A 232 22.27 12.23 16.23
N HIS A 233 23.04 11.15 16.44
CA HIS A 233 22.84 10.22 17.56
C HIS A 233 22.84 10.95 18.91
N ASN A 234 23.79 11.85 19.12
CA ASN A 234 23.94 12.60 20.35
C ASN A 234 22.81 13.62 20.55
N ALA A 235 22.24 14.18 19.47
CA ALA A 235 21.13 15.12 19.54
C ALA A 235 19.81 14.45 20.00
N ILE A 236 19.62 13.17 19.67
CA ILE A 236 18.44 12.39 20.08
C ILE A 236 18.62 11.66 21.41
N SER A 237 19.86 11.39 21.82
CA SER A 237 20.21 10.70 23.06
C SER A 237 19.79 11.51 24.28
N GLY A 238 18.83 11.00 25.06
CA GLY A 238 18.30 11.63 26.27
C GLY A 238 16.94 12.34 26.14
N LYS A 239 16.34 12.41 24.94
CA LYS A 239 15.09 13.16 24.69
C LYS A 239 13.90 12.33 24.20
N LEU A 240 14.12 11.10 23.71
CA LEU A 240 13.07 10.26 23.10
C LEU A 240 12.57 9.09 23.98
N GLY A 241 12.87 9.08 25.29
CA GLY A 241 12.37 8.01 26.18
C GLY A 241 12.91 6.61 25.87
N LEU A 242 13.96 6.52 25.04
CA LEU A 242 14.63 5.26 24.70
C LEU A 242 15.30 4.70 25.96
N PRO A 243 15.06 3.42 26.34
CA PRO A 243 15.68 2.81 27.52
C PRO A 243 17.21 2.77 27.38
N GLY A 244 17.93 3.06 28.47
CA GLY A 244 19.39 2.87 28.56
C GLY A 244 20.28 4.07 28.93
N GLY A 245 19.71 5.26 29.18
CA GLY A 245 20.50 6.45 29.57
C GLY A 245 21.35 7.02 28.42
N SER A 246 21.79 8.28 28.55
CA SER A 246 22.57 8.96 27.52
C SER A 246 23.98 8.37 27.40
N ARG A 247 24.21 7.51 26.42
CA ARG A 247 25.57 7.12 26.02
C ARG A 247 25.95 7.91 24.78
N HIS A 248 26.83 8.87 24.99
CA HIS A 248 27.37 9.73 23.93
C HIS A 248 28.34 8.93 23.04
N ILE A 249 28.43 9.31 21.78
CA ILE A 249 29.40 8.79 20.80
C ILE A 249 30.34 9.93 20.42
N SER A 250 31.65 9.74 20.59
CA SER A 250 32.64 10.68 20.09
C SER A 250 32.94 10.46 18.61
N GLU A 251 33.42 11.50 17.91
CA GLU A 251 33.85 11.39 16.50
C GLU A 251 34.94 10.34 16.32
N ASP A 252 35.97 10.35 17.17
CA ASP A 252 37.07 9.37 17.10
C ASP A 252 36.58 7.95 17.39
N GLY A 253 35.68 7.79 18.37
CA GLY A 253 35.07 6.51 18.69
C GLY A 253 34.27 5.96 17.52
N PHE A 254 33.50 6.81 16.84
CA PHE A 254 32.75 6.44 15.65
C PHE A 254 33.66 6.04 14.48
N ARG A 255 34.69 6.82 14.18
CA ARG A 255 35.66 6.48 13.10
C ARG A 255 36.34 5.15 13.37
N ARG A 256 36.81 4.93 14.60
CA ARG A 256 37.39 3.64 15.02
C ARG A 256 36.38 2.51 14.85
N ALA A 257 35.13 2.69 15.29
CA ALA A 257 34.10 1.67 15.11
C ALA A 257 33.87 1.35 13.62
N VAL A 258 33.75 2.35 12.75
CA VAL A 258 33.60 2.16 11.30
C VAL A 258 34.76 1.33 10.72
N GLU A 259 36.00 1.63 11.10
CA GLU A 259 37.18 0.85 10.67
C GLU A 259 37.10 -0.61 11.15
N LEU A 260 36.68 -0.84 12.39
CA LEU A 260 36.49 -2.18 12.96
C LEU A 260 35.40 -2.95 12.20
N TYR A 261 34.23 -2.35 11.97
CA TYR A 261 33.16 -2.95 11.18
C TYR A 261 33.61 -3.26 9.74
N ARG A 262 34.29 -2.32 9.07
CA ARG A 262 34.83 -2.55 7.72
C ARG A 262 35.83 -3.71 7.68
N ARG A 263 36.70 -3.84 8.71
CA ARG A 263 37.64 -4.96 8.81
C ARG A 263 36.94 -6.31 8.94
N GLU A 264 35.78 -6.34 9.58
CA GLU A 264 34.91 -7.53 9.66
C GLU A 264 34.01 -7.71 8.42
N GLY A 265 34.19 -6.90 7.37
CA GLY A 265 33.50 -7.04 6.09
C GLY A 265 32.20 -6.27 5.97
N PHE A 266 31.87 -5.38 6.93
CA PHE A 266 30.64 -4.60 6.87
C PHE A 266 30.67 -3.50 5.81
N ARG A 267 29.50 -3.30 5.19
CA ARG A 267 29.12 -2.08 4.48
C ARG A 267 28.55 -1.07 5.46
N LEU A 268 29.02 0.17 5.36
CA LEU A 268 28.51 1.28 6.18
C LEU A 268 27.33 1.94 5.48
N ILE A 269 26.19 2.03 6.18
CA ILE A 269 25.01 2.75 5.73
C ILE A 269 24.77 3.90 6.70
N LEU A 270 24.75 5.13 6.19
CA LEU A 270 24.41 6.29 7.01
C LEU A 270 22.94 6.62 6.94
N TYR A 271 22.37 6.85 8.12
CA TYR A 271 21.04 7.36 8.29
C TYR A 271 20.99 8.85 7.92
N SER A 272 20.04 9.22 7.06
CA SER A 272 19.67 10.60 6.76
C SER A 272 18.15 10.68 6.54
N SER A 273 17.63 11.86 6.24
CA SER A 273 16.23 12.10 5.88
C SER A 273 16.07 13.51 5.36
N ILE A 274 15.05 13.76 4.54
CA ILE A 274 14.68 15.12 4.15
C ILE A 274 13.84 15.80 5.25
N MET A 275 12.79 15.15 5.81
CA MET A 275 11.84 15.83 6.71
C MET A 275 12.44 16.20 8.03
N HIS A 276 13.33 15.35 8.55
CA HIS A 276 13.98 15.59 9.83
C HIS A 276 15.48 15.73 9.71
N CYS A 277 15.99 16.00 8.49
CA CYS A 277 17.41 16.25 8.20
C CYS A 277 18.34 15.21 8.85
N GLY A 278 17.96 13.93 8.83
CA GLY A 278 18.73 12.86 9.48
C GLY A 278 18.97 13.03 10.98
N HIS A 279 18.13 13.78 11.68
CA HIS A 279 18.33 14.24 13.07
C HIS A 279 19.54 15.17 13.27
N ASP A 280 19.92 15.92 12.24
CA ASP A 280 20.88 17.03 12.36
C ASP A 280 20.52 17.91 13.59
N PRO A 281 21.50 18.28 14.44
CA PRO A 281 21.24 19.06 15.65
C PRO A 281 20.46 20.36 15.42
N ARG A 282 20.63 21.03 14.27
CA ARG A 282 19.88 22.24 13.90
C ARG A 282 18.39 21.93 13.74
N TRP A 283 18.05 20.79 13.15
CA TRP A 283 16.66 20.35 13.09
C TRP A 283 16.17 19.88 14.46
N GLN A 284 16.93 18.99 15.11
CA GLN A 284 16.54 18.32 16.36
C GLN A 284 16.32 19.30 17.53
N HIS A 285 16.99 20.45 17.52
CA HIS A 285 16.86 21.52 18.51
C HIS A 285 15.98 22.69 18.05
N GLY A 286 15.26 22.55 16.94
CA GLY A 286 14.29 23.54 16.46
C GLY A 286 14.90 24.81 15.86
N GLU A 287 16.20 24.82 15.54
CA GLU A 287 16.85 25.95 14.87
C GLU A 287 16.28 26.18 13.47
N LEU A 288 16.12 25.12 12.69
CA LEU A 288 15.53 25.22 11.34
C LEU A 288 14.07 25.70 11.39
N ALA A 289 13.29 25.26 12.37
CA ALA A 289 11.92 25.72 12.54
C ALA A 289 11.83 27.23 12.82
N ARG A 290 12.79 27.78 13.58
CA ARG A 290 12.85 29.21 13.91
C ARG A 290 13.41 30.06 12.78
N THR A 291 14.44 29.58 12.09
CA THR A 291 15.16 30.35 11.07
C THR A 291 14.60 30.17 9.66
N ARG A 292 13.90 29.05 9.41
CA ARG A 292 13.32 28.65 8.13
C ARG A 292 11.89 28.09 8.28
N PRO A 293 10.94 28.83 8.89
CA PRO A 293 9.57 28.35 9.08
C PRO A 293 8.83 28.07 7.76
N GLU A 294 9.29 28.65 6.64
CA GLU A 294 8.77 28.41 5.30
C GLU A 294 9.12 27.01 4.76
N TRP A 295 10.06 26.31 5.38
CA TRP A 295 10.44 24.94 4.99
C TRP A 295 9.51 23.87 5.56
N ALA A 296 8.65 24.19 6.52
CA ALA A 296 7.79 23.20 7.14
C ALA A 296 6.74 22.64 6.16
N MET A 297 6.44 21.35 6.26
CA MET A 297 5.25 20.76 5.68
C MET A 297 4.01 21.36 6.32
N ARG A 298 3.00 21.69 5.50
CA ARG A 298 1.75 22.32 5.96
C ARG A 298 0.54 21.56 5.47
N ASP A 299 -0.52 21.53 6.28
CA ASP A 299 -1.86 21.20 5.80
C ASP A 299 -2.61 22.44 5.32
N ALA A 300 -3.83 22.25 4.80
CA ALA A 300 -4.66 23.31 4.27
C ALA A 300 -5.07 24.38 5.31
N ALA A 301 -4.98 24.07 6.60
CA ALA A 301 -5.22 25.04 7.68
C ALA A 301 -3.95 25.81 8.08
N GLY A 302 -2.79 25.43 7.52
CA GLY A 302 -1.48 26.00 7.84
C GLY A 302 -0.76 25.29 8.99
N ASP A 303 -1.35 24.23 9.56
CA ASP A 303 -0.76 23.43 10.65
C ASP A 303 0.43 22.62 10.13
N THR A 304 1.39 22.30 11.00
CA THR A 304 2.61 21.57 10.64
C THR A 304 2.60 20.13 11.15
N VAL A 305 3.30 19.25 10.43
CA VAL A 305 3.60 17.89 10.92
C VAL A 305 4.70 18.00 11.98
N ASN A 306 4.38 17.72 13.24
CA ASN A 306 5.31 17.87 14.37
C ASN A 306 5.73 16.51 14.98
N ARG A 307 6.14 15.56 14.13
CA ARG A 307 6.67 14.27 14.62
C ARG A 307 8.11 14.43 15.10
N TYR A 308 8.46 13.72 16.19
CA TYR A 308 9.72 13.89 16.92
C TYR A 308 9.99 15.33 17.41
N ARG A 309 8.91 16.05 17.78
CA ARG A 309 8.90 17.37 18.46
C ARG A 309 9.26 18.60 17.61
N ASN A 310 9.67 18.44 16.36
CA ASN A 310 9.96 19.57 15.47
C ASN A 310 9.18 19.45 14.15
N PRO A 311 8.88 20.58 13.48
CA PRO A 311 8.25 20.57 12.17
C PRO A 311 9.05 19.76 11.13
N TRP A 312 8.37 18.88 10.42
CA TRP A 312 8.93 18.17 9.27
C TRP A 312 9.12 19.11 8.08
N LEU A 313 10.21 18.91 7.35
CA LEU A 313 10.64 19.74 6.23
C LEU A 313 10.07 19.26 4.89
N CYS A 314 9.66 20.20 4.04
CA CYS A 314 9.06 19.96 2.73
C CYS A 314 10.13 19.92 1.62
N PRO A 315 10.21 18.85 0.79
CA PRO A 315 11.17 18.74 -0.30
C PRO A 315 10.96 19.77 -1.43
N SER A 316 9.77 20.38 -1.54
CA SER A 316 9.54 21.44 -2.53
C SER A 316 10.12 22.80 -2.13
N THR A 317 10.73 22.90 -0.94
CA THR A 317 11.31 24.14 -0.39
C THR A 317 12.85 24.10 -0.44
N GLY A 318 13.50 25.13 0.11
CA GLY A 318 14.97 25.15 0.27
C GLY A 318 15.51 24.00 1.16
N ALA A 319 14.65 23.30 1.90
CA ALA A 319 15.06 22.16 2.71
C ALA A 319 15.68 21.01 1.91
N LEU A 320 15.24 20.78 0.66
CA LEU A 320 15.84 19.72 -0.17
C LEU A 320 17.32 19.99 -0.40
N GLN A 321 17.69 21.20 -0.81
CA GLN A 321 19.10 21.55 -1.01
C GLN A 321 19.88 21.51 0.31
N ALA A 322 19.32 22.02 1.41
CA ALA A 322 20.01 22.02 2.69
C ALA A 322 20.28 20.59 3.24
N THR A 323 19.34 19.67 3.03
CA THR A 323 19.48 18.26 3.44
C THR A 323 20.41 17.49 2.51
N LEU A 324 20.41 17.80 1.21
CA LEU A 324 21.41 17.33 0.25
C LEU A 324 22.82 17.74 0.65
N ASP A 325 23.03 19.03 0.93
CA ASP A 325 24.34 19.58 1.32
C ASP A 325 24.85 18.94 2.62
N TYR A 326 23.96 18.79 3.61
CA TYR A 326 24.26 18.07 4.85
C TYR A 326 24.68 16.63 4.59
N THR A 327 23.89 15.90 3.79
CA THR A 327 24.17 14.48 3.50
C THR A 327 25.43 14.31 2.65
N ALA A 328 25.66 15.20 1.70
CA ALA A 328 26.88 15.25 0.90
C ALA A 328 28.11 15.41 1.79
N GLU A 329 28.02 16.24 2.84
CA GLU A 329 29.11 16.40 3.80
C GLU A 329 29.35 15.14 4.64
N LEU A 330 28.29 14.45 5.08
CA LEU A 330 28.42 13.14 5.71
C LEU A 330 29.11 12.13 4.79
N VAL A 331 28.77 12.13 3.50
CA VAL A 331 29.38 11.24 2.51
C VAL A 331 30.88 11.56 2.33
N ARG A 332 31.27 12.83 2.24
CA ARG A 332 32.69 13.23 2.19
C ARG A 332 33.44 12.85 3.47
N THR A 333 32.79 13.00 4.61
CA THR A 333 33.42 12.85 5.94
C THR A 333 33.66 11.40 6.34
N TYR A 334 32.70 10.51 6.04
CA TYR A 334 32.70 9.13 6.52
C TYR A 334 32.78 8.08 5.39
N GLY A 335 32.62 8.50 4.13
CA GLY A 335 32.72 7.62 2.96
C GLY A 335 31.84 6.37 3.01
N PRO A 336 30.52 6.48 3.29
CA PRO A 336 29.65 5.31 3.42
C PRO A 336 29.47 4.57 2.09
N ASP A 337 29.04 3.31 2.18
CA ASP A 337 28.65 2.49 1.04
C ASP A 337 27.21 2.78 0.61
N ALA A 338 26.35 3.21 1.54
CA ALA A 338 24.99 3.65 1.24
C ALA A 338 24.53 4.82 2.13
N VAL A 339 23.52 5.53 1.67
CA VAL A 339 22.71 6.47 2.45
C VAL A 339 21.27 5.96 2.47
N MET A 340 20.67 5.89 3.66
CA MET A 340 19.26 5.59 3.83
C MET A 340 18.51 6.85 4.26
N LEU A 341 17.59 7.30 3.40
CA LEU A 341 16.61 8.34 3.70
C LEU A 341 15.45 7.73 4.47
N ASP A 342 15.44 7.91 5.78
CA ASP A 342 14.36 7.41 6.61
C ASP A 342 13.15 8.34 6.59
N ASN A 343 11.98 7.74 6.76
CA ASN A 343 10.67 8.38 6.67
C ASN A 343 10.58 9.29 5.45
N ASN A 344 10.98 8.88 4.25
CA ASN A 344 11.05 9.81 3.10
C ASN A 344 9.66 10.07 2.50
N GLU A 345 8.77 10.74 3.21
CA GLU A 345 7.33 10.71 2.94
C GLU A 345 6.59 11.98 3.37
N PHE A 346 5.40 12.20 2.79
CA PHE A 346 4.44 13.12 3.41
C PHE A 346 3.71 12.44 4.57
N MET A 347 3.12 13.24 5.46
CA MET A 347 2.35 12.71 6.58
C MET A 347 1.16 13.61 6.91
N SER A 348 0.19 13.10 7.65
CA SER A 348 -0.89 13.94 8.16
C SER A 348 -0.41 14.81 9.32
N THR A 349 -1.00 15.99 9.48
CA THR A 349 -0.88 16.78 10.71
C THR A 349 -1.56 16.06 11.89
N GLU A 350 -1.40 16.59 13.10
CA GLU A 350 -2.06 16.01 14.28
C GLU A 350 -3.57 15.90 14.10
N SER A 351 -4.19 16.88 13.41
CA SER A 351 -5.61 16.94 13.04
C SER A 351 -6.03 15.95 11.94
N GLY A 352 -5.11 15.12 11.44
CA GLY A 352 -5.37 14.12 10.41
C GLY A 352 -5.46 14.66 8.98
N ARG A 353 -5.21 15.95 8.76
CA ARG A 353 -5.22 16.56 7.42
C ARG A 353 -3.98 16.22 6.62
N TRP A 354 -4.14 16.09 5.31
CA TRP A 354 -3.07 15.74 4.37
C TRP A 354 -2.08 16.90 4.18
N THR A 355 -0.82 16.56 3.93
CA THR A 355 0.26 17.52 3.58
C THR A 355 0.95 17.10 2.28
N CYS A 356 1.67 17.96 1.56
CA CYS A 356 1.98 19.35 1.87
C CYS A 356 1.21 20.32 0.97
N THR A 357 0.65 21.35 1.57
CA THR A 357 -0.06 22.45 0.91
C THR A 357 0.61 23.80 1.12
N CYS A 358 1.93 23.82 1.37
CA CYS A 358 2.67 25.08 1.46
C CYS A 358 2.79 25.78 0.10
N ASP A 359 3.06 27.09 0.11
CA ASP A 359 3.22 27.93 -1.09
C ASP A 359 4.21 27.34 -2.12
N ALA A 360 5.24 26.64 -1.65
CA ALA A 360 6.23 26.03 -2.52
C ALA A 360 5.66 24.82 -3.27
N CYS A 361 4.87 23.98 -2.60
CA CYS A 361 4.14 22.88 -3.24
C CYS A 361 3.07 23.40 -4.19
N GLU A 362 2.36 24.47 -3.84
CA GLU A 362 1.36 25.08 -4.72
C GLU A 362 1.99 25.59 -6.02
N LYS A 363 3.11 26.33 -5.92
CA LYS A 363 3.86 26.79 -7.09
C LYS A 363 4.44 25.63 -7.91
N ALA A 364 4.94 24.59 -7.24
CA ALA A 364 5.48 23.41 -7.91
C ALA A 364 4.38 22.61 -8.63
N PHE A 365 3.19 22.51 -8.05
CA PHE A 365 2.04 21.85 -8.68
C PHE A 365 1.58 22.58 -9.94
N ARG A 366 1.44 23.91 -9.89
CA ARG A 366 1.14 24.73 -11.09
C ARG A 366 2.16 24.51 -12.20
N ARG A 367 3.46 24.53 -11.88
CA ARG A 367 4.52 24.23 -12.86
C ARG A 367 4.42 22.82 -13.42
N HIS A 368 4.06 21.84 -12.58
CA HIS A 368 3.85 20.47 -13.00
C HIS A 368 2.67 20.37 -13.97
N LEU A 369 1.53 21.00 -13.67
CA LEU A 369 0.38 21.06 -14.57
C LEU A 369 0.72 21.72 -15.91
N VAL A 370 1.40 22.87 -15.90
CA VAL A 370 1.82 23.55 -17.14
C VAL A 370 2.79 22.67 -17.95
N ARG A 371 3.70 21.93 -17.30
CA ARG A 371 4.60 20.99 -17.98
C ARG A 371 3.86 19.83 -18.63
N THR A 372 2.85 19.30 -17.96
CA THR A 372 2.10 18.11 -18.41
C THR A 372 1.05 18.45 -19.46
N PHE A 373 0.38 19.61 -19.34
CA PHE A 373 -0.80 19.97 -20.15
C PHE A 373 -0.59 21.18 -21.05
N GLY A 374 0.49 21.95 -20.88
CA GLY A 374 0.66 23.28 -21.46
C GLY A 374 -0.09 24.35 -20.66
N GLU A 375 0.05 25.62 -21.06
CA GLU A 375 -0.72 26.71 -20.48
C GLU A 375 -2.17 26.69 -21.01
N GLY A 376 -3.14 26.88 -20.12
CA GLY A 376 -4.55 27.07 -20.45
C GLY A 376 -5.47 26.20 -19.62
N ILE A 377 -6.66 25.91 -20.17
CA ILE A 377 -7.68 25.14 -19.46
C ILE A 377 -7.39 23.63 -19.55
N LEU A 378 -7.35 22.97 -18.39
CA LEU A 378 -7.17 21.53 -18.29
C LEU A 378 -8.33 20.79 -18.99
N PRO A 379 -8.03 19.80 -19.87
CA PRO A 379 -9.05 19.06 -20.60
C PRO A 379 -10.11 18.44 -19.69
N GLY A 380 -11.37 18.70 -20.00
CA GLY A 380 -12.52 18.20 -19.24
C GLY A 380 -12.82 18.94 -17.94
N THR A 381 -12.21 20.12 -17.71
CA THR A 381 -12.44 20.95 -16.53
C THR A 381 -12.64 22.42 -16.92
N ALA A 382 -12.93 23.27 -15.92
CA ALA A 382 -12.93 24.74 -16.07
C ALA A 382 -11.67 25.38 -15.44
N ILE A 383 -10.65 24.58 -15.11
CA ILE A 383 -9.51 25.01 -14.33
C ILE A 383 -8.35 25.39 -15.25
N ASP A 384 -7.83 26.60 -15.07
CA ASP A 384 -6.60 27.06 -15.73
C ASP A 384 -5.36 26.52 -14.99
N THR A 385 -4.43 25.92 -15.74
CA THR A 385 -3.17 25.36 -15.20
C THR A 385 -2.33 26.35 -14.39
N ALA A 386 -2.31 27.63 -14.76
CA ALA A 386 -1.51 28.65 -14.11
C ALA A 386 -2.20 29.21 -12.85
N ALA A 387 -3.53 29.11 -12.78
CA ALA A 387 -4.33 29.57 -11.64
C ALA A 387 -4.78 28.42 -10.71
N ALA A 388 -4.49 27.16 -11.06
CA ALA A 388 -4.89 25.99 -10.28
C ALA A 388 -4.46 26.10 -8.82
N ALA A 389 -5.37 25.79 -7.90
CA ALA A 389 -5.08 25.64 -6.48
C ALA A 389 -4.77 24.18 -6.16
N LEU A 390 -4.15 23.94 -5.00
CA LEU A 390 -4.05 22.57 -4.48
C LEU A 390 -5.45 22.12 -4.02
N PRO A 391 -5.83 20.86 -4.29
CA PRO A 391 -7.13 20.36 -3.89
C PRO A 391 -7.22 20.27 -2.36
N ALA A 392 -8.34 20.67 -1.80
CA ALA A 392 -8.57 20.63 -0.35
C ALA A 392 -8.91 19.21 0.16
N ASP A 393 -9.55 18.42 -0.69
CA ASP A 393 -9.99 17.06 -0.40
C ASP A 393 -10.18 16.26 -1.71
N ASP A 394 -10.58 14.99 -1.57
CA ASP A 394 -10.78 14.06 -2.69
C ASP A 394 -12.04 14.33 -3.54
N THR A 395 -12.74 15.43 -3.27
CA THR A 395 -13.87 15.89 -4.08
C THR A 395 -13.44 16.76 -5.26
N ASP A 396 -12.24 17.35 -5.17
CA ASP A 396 -11.70 18.24 -6.18
C ASP A 396 -11.26 17.45 -7.43
N PRO A 397 -11.59 17.90 -8.65
CA PRO A 397 -11.16 17.24 -9.89
C PRO A 397 -9.64 17.13 -10.06
N LEU A 398 -8.84 17.93 -9.33
CA LEU A 398 -7.38 17.85 -9.35
C LEU A 398 -6.81 16.87 -8.32
N TRP A 399 -7.62 16.23 -7.48
CA TRP A 399 -7.15 15.35 -6.42
C TRP A 399 -6.21 14.25 -6.93
N GLY A 400 -6.61 13.52 -7.98
CA GLY A 400 -5.77 12.47 -8.57
C GLY A 400 -4.45 12.98 -9.14
N LEU A 401 -4.44 14.16 -9.78
CA LEU A 401 -3.21 14.80 -10.25
C LEU A 401 -2.32 15.22 -9.10
N TRP A 402 -2.91 15.73 -8.02
CA TRP A 402 -2.16 16.15 -6.85
C TRP A 402 -1.51 14.95 -6.14
N LEU A 403 -2.19 13.81 -6.04
CA LEU A 403 -1.60 12.58 -5.51
C LEU A 403 -0.43 12.08 -6.37
N ALA A 404 -0.58 12.08 -7.70
CA ALA A 404 0.50 11.74 -8.63
C ALA A 404 1.69 12.72 -8.50
N PHE A 405 1.41 14.01 -8.41
CA PHE A 405 2.41 15.05 -8.19
C PHE A 405 3.16 14.88 -6.86
N ARG A 406 2.47 14.51 -5.77
CA ARG A 406 3.12 14.25 -4.47
C ARG A 406 4.12 13.10 -4.58
N ASN A 407 3.76 12.02 -5.29
CA ASN A 407 4.67 10.92 -5.60
C ASN A 407 5.87 11.40 -6.43
N ARG A 408 5.62 12.26 -7.42
CA ARG A 408 6.65 12.83 -8.29
C ARG A 408 7.67 13.67 -7.52
N ILE A 409 7.26 14.47 -6.54
CA ILE A 409 8.18 15.29 -5.75
C ILE A 409 9.23 14.42 -5.04
N TRP A 410 8.81 13.31 -4.44
CA TRP A 410 9.75 12.42 -3.75
C TRP A 410 10.65 11.66 -4.71
N ALA A 411 10.13 11.26 -5.86
CA ALA A 411 10.93 10.67 -6.94
C ALA A 411 12.03 11.63 -7.43
N GLU A 412 11.69 12.90 -7.68
CA GLU A 412 12.65 13.94 -8.07
C GLU A 412 13.69 14.20 -6.98
N ALA A 413 13.27 14.20 -5.70
CA ALA A 413 14.19 14.34 -4.57
C ALA A 413 15.18 13.16 -4.50
N CYS A 414 14.70 11.91 -4.67
CA CYS A 414 15.58 10.73 -4.69
C CYS A 414 16.61 10.81 -5.81
N GLU A 415 16.23 11.20 -7.04
CA GLU A 415 17.20 11.38 -8.13
C GLU A 415 18.19 12.51 -7.87
N ALA A 416 17.76 13.63 -7.28
CA ALA A 416 18.67 14.71 -6.88
C ALA A 416 19.72 14.23 -5.87
N PHE A 417 19.33 13.37 -4.91
CA PHE A 417 20.27 12.71 -4.00
C PHE A 417 21.21 11.76 -4.75
N ARG A 418 20.70 10.90 -5.63
CA ARG A 418 21.54 9.95 -6.38
C ARG A 418 22.57 10.68 -7.23
N ASP A 419 22.16 11.70 -7.98
CA ASP A 419 23.07 12.48 -8.82
C ASP A 419 24.13 13.19 -7.98
N THR A 420 23.71 13.95 -6.96
CA THR A 420 24.63 14.73 -6.11
C THR A 420 25.62 13.85 -5.36
N LEU A 421 25.15 12.76 -4.73
CA LEU A 421 26.01 11.89 -3.94
C LEU A 421 26.96 11.08 -4.82
N ARG A 422 26.57 10.71 -6.05
CA ARG A 422 27.43 9.97 -6.98
C ARG A 422 28.53 10.82 -7.61
N GLN A 423 28.35 12.14 -7.67
CA GLN A 423 29.45 13.06 -8.00
C GLN A 423 30.58 13.01 -6.96
N ILE A 424 30.27 12.65 -5.71
CA ILE A 424 31.24 12.49 -4.62
C ILE A 424 31.76 11.05 -4.58
N ARG A 425 30.86 10.07 -4.69
CA ARG A 425 31.17 8.64 -4.65
C ARG A 425 30.29 7.87 -5.64
N PRO A 426 30.79 7.52 -6.84
CA PRO A 426 29.98 6.97 -7.92
C PRO A 426 29.17 5.70 -7.57
N GLU A 427 29.69 4.87 -6.67
CA GLU A 427 29.07 3.60 -6.24
C GLU A 427 28.23 3.73 -4.96
N VAL A 428 27.96 4.95 -4.48
CA VAL A 428 27.10 5.12 -3.29
C VAL A 428 25.66 4.75 -3.62
N VAL A 429 25.11 3.86 -2.80
CA VAL A 429 23.74 3.37 -2.89
C VAL A 429 22.80 4.34 -2.18
N LEU A 430 21.70 4.71 -2.80
CA LEU A 430 20.60 5.43 -2.17
C LEU A 430 19.42 4.51 -1.89
N LEU A 431 18.95 4.59 -0.66
CA LEU A 431 17.83 3.85 -0.10
C LEU A 431 16.83 4.87 0.49
N ALA A 432 15.54 4.58 0.43
CA ALA A 432 14.53 5.32 1.18
C ALA A 432 13.49 4.40 1.82
N ASN A 433 13.16 4.62 3.09
CA ASN A 433 12.12 3.85 3.77
C ASN A 433 10.74 4.25 3.25
N THR A 434 10.08 3.33 2.55
CA THR A 434 8.85 3.66 1.81
C THR A 434 7.56 3.19 2.47
N GLN A 435 7.63 2.36 3.54
CA GLN A 435 6.42 1.88 4.23
C GLN A 435 5.28 1.41 3.30
N TYR A 436 5.60 0.75 2.18
CA TYR A 436 4.68 0.54 1.04
C TYR A 436 3.39 -0.27 1.31
N LEU A 437 3.20 -0.82 2.52
CA LEU A 437 1.95 -1.45 2.94
C LEU A 437 0.95 -0.42 3.52
N TYR A 438 1.30 0.87 3.57
CA TYR A 438 0.38 1.91 4.03
C TYR A 438 -0.92 1.89 3.23
N GLY A 439 -2.06 2.00 3.92
CA GLY A 439 -3.38 1.73 3.33
C GLY A 439 -3.92 2.81 2.38
N THR A 440 -3.20 3.92 2.22
CA THR A 440 -3.62 5.08 1.41
C THR A 440 -2.42 5.77 0.76
N GLY A 441 -2.70 6.71 -0.16
CA GLY A 441 -1.69 7.55 -0.80
C GLY A 441 -1.13 8.67 0.10
N LEU A 442 -1.38 8.63 1.42
CA LEU A 442 -0.97 9.68 2.34
C LEU A 442 0.55 9.88 2.33
N LEU A 443 1.33 8.81 2.22
CA LEU A 443 2.79 8.90 2.30
C LEU A 443 3.44 9.41 1.00
N ALA A 444 2.78 9.24 -0.15
CA ALA A 444 3.27 9.59 -1.48
C ALA A 444 4.64 8.99 -1.82
N VAL A 445 4.78 7.70 -1.56
CA VAL A 445 6.03 6.94 -1.64
C VAL A 445 6.17 6.12 -2.93
N ASP A 446 5.09 5.90 -3.67
CA ASP A 446 5.07 4.93 -4.77
C ASP A 446 5.87 5.38 -6.00
N GLY A 447 6.07 6.70 -6.12
CA GLY A 447 6.97 7.27 -7.10
C GLY A 447 8.43 6.89 -6.84
N GLN A 448 8.82 6.64 -5.59
CA GLN A 448 10.23 6.45 -5.23
C GLN A 448 10.81 5.11 -5.68
N TYR A 449 10.00 4.06 -5.83
CA TYR A 449 10.52 2.69 -6.07
C TYR A 449 11.45 2.61 -7.29
N ASP A 450 11.15 3.37 -8.34
CA ASP A 450 11.95 3.37 -9.57
C ASP A 450 13.21 4.24 -9.48
N HIS A 451 13.32 5.04 -8.43
CA HIS A 451 14.39 6.01 -8.16
C HIS A 451 15.22 5.64 -6.92
N LEU A 452 15.23 4.36 -6.57
CA LEU A 452 16.03 3.78 -5.50
C LEU A 452 16.91 2.65 -6.03
N ASP A 453 18.03 2.40 -5.33
CA ASP A 453 18.94 1.30 -5.67
C ASP A 453 18.47 -0.05 -5.10
N ALA A 454 17.73 -0.02 -3.98
CA ALA A 454 16.95 -1.13 -3.46
C ALA A 454 15.66 -0.60 -2.83
N VAL A 455 14.57 -1.38 -2.92
CA VAL A 455 13.31 -1.04 -2.26
C VAL A 455 13.36 -1.55 -0.83
N LEU A 456 13.04 -0.68 0.13
CA LEU A 456 12.95 -1.06 1.54
C LEU A 456 11.63 -0.63 2.19
N SER A 457 11.23 -1.39 3.21
CA SER A 457 10.06 -1.08 4.03
C SER A 457 10.18 -1.70 5.42
N GLU A 458 9.50 -1.10 6.39
CA GLU A 458 9.38 -1.61 7.75
C GLU A 458 8.15 -2.49 7.96
N SER A 459 8.33 -3.62 8.66
CA SER A 459 7.25 -4.50 9.09
C SER A 459 7.20 -4.65 10.61
N ARG A 460 6.03 -4.39 11.20
CA ARG A 460 5.75 -4.57 12.63
C ARG A 460 4.44 -5.31 12.83
N GLY A 461 4.37 -6.14 13.87
CA GLY A 461 3.14 -6.84 14.27
C GLY A 461 2.58 -7.89 13.29
N LEU A 462 3.28 -8.20 12.19
CA LEU A 462 2.78 -9.14 11.18
C LEU A 462 2.92 -10.61 11.61
N SER A 463 2.03 -11.46 11.10
CA SER A 463 2.18 -12.92 11.05
C SER A 463 3.08 -13.36 9.90
N GLY A 464 3.46 -14.65 9.85
CA GLY A 464 4.23 -15.20 8.72
C GLY A 464 3.50 -15.09 7.37
N LEU A 465 2.18 -15.30 7.35
CA LEU A 465 1.35 -15.15 6.15
C LEU A 465 1.30 -13.69 5.68
N GLN A 466 1.03 -12.75 6.59
CA GLN A 466 0.99 -11.32 6.27
C GLN A 466 2.36 -10.81 5.81
N MET A 467 3.44 -11.31 6.43
CA MET A 467 4.80 -11.02 6.00
C MET A 467 5.04 -11.51 4.57
N LEU A 468 4.69 -12.76 4.25
CA LEU A 468 4.88 -13.31 2.90
C LEU A 468 4.07 -12.53 1.84
N SER A 469 2.81 -12.23 2.14
CA SER A 469 1.95 -11.40 1.29
C SER A 469 2.57 -10.03 1.03
N LYS A 470 3.02 -9.34 2.09
CA LYS A 470 3.71 -8.06 2.00
C LYS A 470 4.99 -8.15 1.16
N MET A 471 5.80 -9.19 1.34
CA MET A 471 7.07 -9.30 0.60
C MET A 471 6.85 -9.56 -0.88
N LEU A 472 5.85 -10.35 -1.25
CA LEU A 472 5.46 -10.54 -2.65
C LEU A 472 4.93 -9.25 -3.27
N LEU A 473 4.15 -8.44 -2.54
CA LEU A 473 3.85 -7.06 -2.95
C LEU A 473 5.15 -6.27 -3.17
N GLY A 474 6.08 -6.29 -2.21
CA GLY A 474 7.38 -5.63 -2.33
C GLY A 474 8.18 -6.06 -3.57
N ARG A 475 8.11 -7.34 -3.97
CA ARG A 475 8.75 -7.84 -5.19
C ARG A 475 8.15 -7.23 -6.46
N ALA A 476 6.83 -7.06 -6.52
CA ALA A 476 6.17 -6.38 -7.63
C ALA A 476 6.50 -4.88 -7.67
N LEU A 477 6.67 -4.23 -6.52
CA LEU A 477 7.07 -2.83 -6.43
C LEU A 477 8.54 -2.62 -6.83
N ALA A 478 9.42 -3.56 -6.47
CA ALA A 478 10.85 -3.47 -6.76
C ALA A 478 11.21 -3.71 -8.24
N ARG A 479 10.35 -4.42 -8.99
CA ARG A 479 10.52 -4.74 -10.43
C ARG A 479 11.95 -5.16 -10.80
N GLY A 480 12.50 -6.13 -10.07
CA GLY A 480 13.84 -6.67 -10.31
C GLY A 480 14.98 -5.94 -9.60
N ARG A 481 14.68 -4.97 -8.73
CA ARG A 481 15.65 -4.41 -7.76
C ARG A 481 15.69 -5.27 -6.48
N PRO A 482 16.77 -5.19 -5.69
CA PRO A 482 16.80 -5.83 -4.37
C PRO A 482 15.66 -5.32 -3.49
N LEU A 483 15.06 -6.23 -2.72
CA LEU A 483 14.03 -5.93 -1.73
C LEU A 483 14.60 -6.16 -0.33
N TRP A 484 14.54 -5.16 0.53
CA TRP A 484 14.95 -5.25 1.92
C TRP A 484 13.75 -5.04 2.81
N ASN A 485 13.69 -5.73 3.93
CA ASN A 485 12.59 -5.58 4.86
C ASN A 485 13.08 -5.59 6.30
N TYR A 486 12.67 -4.57 7.04
CA TYR A 486 12.83 -4.60 8.48
C TYR A 486 11.86 -5.62 9.07
N ILE A 487 12.43 -6.66 9.67
CA ILE A 487 11.70 -7.72 10.35
C ILE A 487 11.60 -7.30 11.81
N GLY A 488 10.40 -6.95 12.29
CA GLY A 488 10.18 -6.62 13.69
C GLY A 488 10.45 -7.80 14.64
N THR A 489 11.72 -7.98 15.00
CA THR A 489 12.24 -9.10 15.80
C THR A 489 12.09 -8.92 17.31
N PHE A 490 11.75 -7.73 17.79
CA PHE A 490 11.68 -7.39 19.21
C PHE A 490 10.26 -7.20 19.72
N GLU A 491 10.10 -7.25 21.04
CA GLU A 491 8.84 -6.94 21.72
C GLU A 491 8.65 -5.42 21.82
N GLU A 492 7.60 -4.87 21.21
CA GLU A 492 7.45 -3.41 21.09
C GLU A 492 7.33 -2.68 22.43
N LYS A 493 6.81 -3.36 23.46
CA LYS A 493 6.65 -2.82 24.80
C LYS A 493 7.91 -2.97 25.66
N ASP A 494 8.86 -3.78 25.21
CA ASP A 494 10.12 -4.05 25.91
C ASP A 494 11.24 -4.30 24.90
N LEU A 495 11.96 -3.22 24.54
CA LEU A 495 13.06 -3.24 23.56
C LEU A 495 14.30 -4.02 24.05
N THR A 496 14.28 -4.55 25.28
CA THR A 496 15.32 -5.47 25.78
C THR A 496 15.02 -6.92 25.43
N ARG A 497 13.84 -7.21 24.87
CA ARG A 497 13.35 -8.56 24.58
C ARG A 497 13.20 -8.81 23.07
N LEU A 498 13.65 -9.98 22.64
CA LEU A 498 13.29 -10.53 21.34
C LEU A 498 11.95 -11.27 21.41
N ARG A 499 11.26 -11.31 20.27
CA ARG A 499 10.07 -12.16 20.10
C ARG A 499 10.44 -13.65 20.23
N PRO A 500 9.46 -14.53 20.55
CA PRO A 500 9.73 -15.96 20.69
C PRO A 500 10.35 -16.59 19.43
N PRO A 501 11.20 -17.63 19.57
CA PRO A 501 11.91 -18.25 18.44
C PRO A 501 11.00 -18.69 17.29
N ASP A 502 9.87 -19.32 17.57
CA ASP A 502 8.94 -19.80 16.54
C ASP A 502 8.33 -18.66 15.69
N VAL A 503 8.06 -17.52 16.33
CA VAL A 503 7.58 -16.31 15.64
C VAL A 503 8.66 -15.77 14.71
N LEU A 504 9.91 -15.68 15.19
CA LEU A 504 11.04 -15.24 14.38
C LEU A 504 11.29 -16.17 13.19
N ALA A 505 11.22 -17.49 13.41
CA ALA A 505 11.35 -18.49 12.36
C ALA A 505 10.32 -18.29 11.25
N GLY A 506 9.05 -18.01 11.59
CA GLY A 506 8.00 -17.74 10.61
C GLY A 506 8.24 -16.47 9.79
N LEU A 507 8.70 -15.39 10.43
CA LEU A 507 9.01 -14.12 9.75
C LEU A 507 10.23 -14.23 8.84
N CYS A 508 11.28 -14.90 9.29
CA CYS A 508 12.47 -15.19 8.50
C CYS A 508 12.14 -16.10 7.32
N ALA A 509 11.36 -17.16 7.53
CA ALA A 509 10.91 -18.06 6.47
C ALA A 509 10.15 -17.32 5.36
N ALA A 510 9.17 -16.49 5.74
CA ALA A 510 8.39 -15.69 4.81
C ALA A 510 9.26 -14.71 4.00
N SER A 511 10.19 -14.01 4.67
CA SER A 511 11.08 -13.04 4.03
C SER A 511 12.05 -13.73 3.07
N ALA A 512 12.69 -14.82 3.50
CA ALA A 512 13.62 -15.59 2.69
C ALA A 512 12.92 -16.23 1.47
N ALA A 513 11.72 -16.77 1.65
CA ALA A 513 10.96 -17.38 0.56
C ALA A 513 10.57 -16.38 -0.53
N ALA A 514 10.35 -15.11 -0.18
CA ALA A 514 10.08 -14.04 -1.13
C ALA A 514 11.35 -13.39 -1.70
N GLY A 515 12.55 -13.78 -1.24
CA GLY A 515 13.83 -13.18 -1.64
C GLY A 515 14.07 -11.78 -1.08
N ALA A 516 13.48 -11.46 0.08
CA ALA A 516 13.71 -10.20 0.77
C ALA A 516 14.90 -10.32 1.74
N ASN A 517 15.86 -9.41 1.61
CA ASN A 517 16.99 -9.31 2.53
C ASN A 517 16.51 -8.84 3.91
N PRO A 518 16.90 -9.51 5.00
CA PRO A 518 16.54 -9.10 6.33
C PRO A 518 17.29 -7.84 6.75
N TRP A 519 16.51 -6.94 7.36
CA TRP A 519 16.99 -5.82 8.15
C TRP A 519 16.47 -6.02 9.58
N VAL A 520 17.38 -6.05 10.54
CA VAL A 520 17.10 -6.30 11.95
C VAL A 520 17.53 -5.09 12.75
N VAL A 521 16.74 -4.69 13.75
CA VAL A 521 17.16 -3.66 14.71
C VAL A 521 17.86 -4.34 15.89
N PHE A 522 18.93 -3.73 16.40
CA PHE A 522 19.82 -4.29 17.42
C PHE A 522 19.21 -4.29 18.84
N TYR A 523 17.93 -4.63 18.98
CA TYR A 523 17.22 -4.76 20.25
C TYR A 523 17.23 -6.20 20.76
N GLY A 524 17.36 -6.37 22.07
CA GLY A 524 17.40 -7.68 22.73
C GLY A 524 18.67 -8.52 22.55
N PHE A 525 19.73 -8.01 21.91
CA PHE A 525 20.95 -8.80 21.67
C PHE A 525 21.85 -8.98 22.91
N THR A 526 21.65 -8.20 23.97
CA THR A 526 22.49 -8.22 25.18
C THR A 526 21.94 -9.10 26.30
N GLY A 527 20.68 -9.54 26.23
CA GLY A 527 20.00 -10.29 27.30
C GLY A 527 20.21 -11.81 27.20
N GLU A 528 20.44 -12.48 28.34
CA GLU A 528 20.55 -13.95 28.42
C GLU A 528 19.22 -14.64 28.12
N GLU A 529 18.11 -13.99 28.45
CA GLU A 529 16.75 -14.45 28.16
C GLU A 529 16.45 -14.59 26.66
N ASN A 530 17.27 -13.96 25.80
CA ASN A 530 17.06 -13.92 24.36
C ASN A 530 17.90 -14.95 23.60
N GLN A 531 18.71 -15.78 24.30
CA GLN A 531 19.64 -16.71 23.64
C GLN A 531 18.95 -17.67 22.67
N ALA A 532 17.77 -18.19 23.00
CA ALA A 532 17.02 -19.07 22.09
C ALA A 532 16.57 -18.34 20.80
N SER A 533 16.12 -17.09 20.93
CA SER A 533 15.71 -16.26 19.80
C SER A 533 16.90 -15.82 18.95
N LEU A 534 18.03 -15.51 19.57
CA LEU A 534 19.29 -15.21 18.89
C LEU A 534 19.84 -16.42 18.13
N ALA A 535 19.75 -17.62 18.70
CA ALA A 535 20.12 -18.87 18.03
C ALA A 535 19.25 -19.15 16.80
N MET A 536 17.94 -18.88 16.89
CA MET A 536 17.03 -18.97 15.75
C MET A 536 17.38 -17.95 14.64
N LEU A 537 17.59 -16.69 15.01
CA LEU A 537 18.00 -15.65 14.05
C LEU A 537 19.32 -16.03 13.36
N ARG A 538 20.30 -16.52 14.13
CA ARG A 538 21.57 -17.02 13.59
C ARG A 538 21.35 -18.15 12.57
N THR A 539 20.54 -19.14 12.92
CA THR A 539 20.22 -20.28 12.04
C THR A 539 19.59 -19.82 10.74
N CYS A 540 18.64 -18.90 10.80
CA CYS A 540 18.01 -18.31 9.62
C CYS A 540 19.01 -17.47 8.81
N SER A 541 19.87 -16.70 9.49
CA SER A 541 20.84 -15.85 8.84
C SER A 541 21.91 -16.65 8.08
N ASP A 542 22.41 -17.72 8.69
CA ASP A 542 23.38 -18.63 8.08
C ASP A 542 22.77 -19.26 6.82
N PHE A 543 21.53 -19.77 6.92
CA PHE A 543 20.82 -20.33 5.77
C PHE A 543 20.66 -19.33 4.62
N TYR A 544 20.27 -18.09 4.92
CA TYR A 544 20.11 -17.06 3.88
C TYR A 544 21.44 -16.74 3.20
N ARG A 545 22.53 -16.57 3.97
CA ARG A 545 23.87 -16.30 3.44
C ARG A 545 24.33 -17.42 2.51
N ASP A 546 24.19 -18.66 2.95
CA ASP A 546 24.72 -19.84 2.26
C ASP A 546 23.90 -20.18 0.99
N HIS A 547 22.68 -19.64 0.87
CA HIS A 547 21.78 -19.87 -0.25
C HIS A 547 21.29 -18.58 -0.94
N ALA A 548 21.98 -17.46 -0.76
CA ALA A 548 21.57 -16.15 -1.30
C ALA A 548 21.37 -16.15 -2.83
N GLU A 549 22.15 -16.95 -3.56
CA GLU A 549 22.05 -17.08 -5.02
C GLU A 549 20.76 -17.79 -5.48
N LEU A 550 20.19 -18.63 -4.61
CA LEU A 550 18.94 -19.33 -4.85
C LEU A 550 17.71 -18.49 -4.49
N LEU A 551 17.83 -17.65 -3.44
CA LEU A 551 16.70 -16.96 -2.83
C LEU A 551 16.61 -15.47 -3.22
N GLY A 552 17.73 -14.76 -3.39
CA GLY A 552 17.75 -13.29 -3.51
C GLY A 552 17.35 -12.76 -4.89
N ALA A 553 18.15 -13.06 -5.93
CA ALA A 553 17.94 -12.55 -7.30
C ALA A 553 17.06 -13.45 -8.18
N ALA A 554 16.41 -14.45 -7.59
CA ALA A 554 15.64 -15.44 -8.34
C ALA A 554 14.34 -14.84 -8.87
N ALA A 555 14.01 -15.14 -10.13
CA ALA A 555 12.78 -14.69 -10.77
C ALA A 555 11.60 -15.51 -10.24
N LEU A 556 10.51 -14.85 -9.84
CA LEU A 556 9.27 -15.54 -9.45
C LEU A 556 8.70 -16.31 -10.65
N GLN A 557 8.07 -17.45 -10.36
CA GLN A 557 7.49 -18.38 -11.33
C GLN A 557 6.11 -18.84 -10.83
N GLY A 558 5.26 -17.89 -10.44
CA GLY A 558 3.92 -18.18 -9.94
C GLY A 558 2.98 -18.72 -11.03
N ASP A 559 2.06 -19.60 -10.63
CA ASP A 559 1.06 -20.19 -11.52
C ASP A 559 -0.13 -19.24 -11.74
N VAL A 560 -0.40 -18.42 -10.72
CA VAL A 560 -1.47 -17.42 -10.70
C VAL A 560 -0.84 -16.05 -10.51
N GLY A 561 -1.04 -15.15 -11.46
CA GLY A 561 -0.64 -13.77 -11.32
C GLY A 561 -1.72 -12.92 -10.65
N ILE A 562 -1.29 -11.88 -9.92
CA ILE A 562 -2.19 -10.91 -9.29
C ILE A 562 -1.73 -9.52 -9.70
N LEU A 563 -2.63 -8.74 -10.30
CA LEU A 563 -2.35 -7.35 -10.68
C LEU A 563 -2.67 -6.39 -9.51
N LEU A 564 -1.68 -5.61 -9.12
CA LEU A 564 -1.71 -4.70 -7.98
C LEU A 564 -1.76 -3.26 -8.47
N SER A 565 -2.72 -2.47 -7.97
CA SER A 565 -2.93 -1.06 -8.38
C SER A 565 -2.74 -0.12 -7.18
N THR A 566 -1.67 0.67 -7.22
CA THR A 566 -1.41 1.73 -6.23
C THR A 566 -2.45 2.85 -6.29
N GLU A 567 -2.92 3.16 -7.49
CA GLU A 567 -3.91 4.19 -7.75
C GLU A 567 -5.29 3.79 -7.22
N SER A 568 -5.67 2.52 -7.33
CA SER A 568 -6.91 2.01 -6.72
C SER A 568 -6.86 2.09 -5.18
N ARG A 569 -5.69 1.87 -4.58
CA ARG A 569 -5.48 2.10 -3.13
C ARG A 569 -5.61 3.58 -2.78
N ASP A 570 -4.98 4.45 -3.56
CA ASP A 570 -4.88 5.87 -3.24
C ASP A 570 -6.19 6.63 -3.40
N LEU A 571 -6.96 6.28 -4.42
CA LEU A 571 -8.19 7.00 -4.81
C LEU A 571 -9.45 6.32 -4.30
N PHE A 572 -9.42 5.00 -4.08
CA PHE A 572 -10.60 4.21 -3.73
C PHE A 572 -10.42 3.37 -2.45
N HIS A 573 -9.30 3.53 -1.74
CA HIS A 573 -9.01 2.81 -0.49
C HIS A 573 -9.11 1.28 -0.60
N VAL A 574 -8.85 0.76 -1.80
CA VAL A 574 -8.73 -0.69 -2.01
C VAL A 574 -7.38 -1.15 -1.45
N PRO A 575 -7.30 -2.21 -0.65
CA PRO A 575 -6.02 -2.77 -0.23
C PRO A 575 -5.12 -3.09 -1.43
N VAL A 576 -3.91 -2.52 -1.46
CA VAL A 576 -2.95 -2.79 -2.55
C VAL A 576 -2.52 -4.25 -2.60
N ALA A 577 -2.43 -4.92 -1.43
CA ALA A 577 -2.40 -6.37 -1.32
C ALA A 577 -3.84 -6.86 -1.08
N PRO A 578 -4.52 -7.41 -2.10
CA PRO A 578 -5.92 -7.79 -1.96
C PRO A 578 -6.08 -9.06 -1.08
N PRO A 579 -7.22 -9.24 -0.38
CA PRO A 579 -7.46 -10.43 0.45
C PRO A 579 -7.24 -11.77 -0.27
N ALA A 580 -7.62 -11.84 -1.56
CA ALA A 580 -7.39 -13.01 -2.40
C ALA A 580 -5.94 -13.51 -2.39
N MET A 581 -4.97 -12.61 -2.21
CA MET A 581 -3.56 -12.96 -2.15
C MET A 581 -3.25 -13.89 -0.97
N GLU A 582 -3.73 -13.56 0.22
CA GLU A 582 -3.52 -14.39 1.41
C GLU A 582 -4.29 -15.71 1.35
N ASP A 583 -5.50 -15.71 0.79
CA ASP A 583 -6.30 -16.92 0.63
C ASP A 583 -5.65 -17.90 -0.35
N LEU A 584 -5.09 -17.40 -1.46
CA LEU A 584 -4.33 -18.20 -2.41
C LEU A 584 -3.03 -18.75 -1.81
N LEU A 585 -2.30 -17.94 -1.04
CA LEU A 585 -1.10 -18.40 -0.34
C LEU A 585 -1.43 -19.50 0.69
N ARG A 586 -2.52 -19.34 1.45
CA ARG A 586 -3.00 -20.35 2.40
C ARG A 586 -3.40 -21.65 1.71
N ALA A 587 -3.90 -21.56 0.47
CA ALA A 587 -4.23 -22.69 -0.37
C ALA A 587 -3.02 -23.35 -1.07
N GLY A 588 -1.79 -22.85 -0.85
CA GLY A 588 -0.58 -23.38 -1.47
C GLY A 588 -0.42 -23.02 -2.95
N VAL A 589 -1.10 -21.97 -3.42
CA VAL A 589 -0.98 -21.46 -4.79
C VAL A 589 0.24 -20.55 -4.89
N ALA A 590 1.13 -20.83 -5.85
CA ALA A 590 2.28 -19.98 -6.11
C ALA A 590 1.87 -18.73 -6.90
N LEU A 591 2.25 -17.55 -6.38
CA LEU A 591 1.80 -16.27 -6.91
C LEU A 591 2.86 -15.54 -7.76
N GLN A 592 2.40 -14.85 -8.80
CA GLN A 592 3.16 -13.93 -9.65
C GLN A 592 2.59 -12.51 -9.50
N PRO A 593 3.04 -11.71 -8.52
CA PRO A 593 2.53 -10.37 -8.32
C PRO A 593 3.06 -9.42 -9.42
N VAL A 594 2.18 -8.58 -9.97
CA VAL A 594 2.48 -7.63 -11.05
C VAL A 594 1.92 -6.26 -10.69
N ARG A 595 2.71 -5.20 -10.82
CA ARG A 595 2.26 -3.82 -10.54
C ARG A 595 1.68 -3.19 -11.81
N ASP A 596 0.50 -2.56 -11.72
CA ASP A 596 -0.06 -1.75 -12.82
C ASP A 596 0.70 -0.43 -12.96
N VAL A 597 1.59 -0.33 -13.95
CA VAL A 597 2.37 0.87 -14.28
C VAL A 597 2.48 1.06 -15.78
N SER A 598 2.90 2.25 -16.21
CA SER A 598 3.26 2.47 -17.60
C SER A 598 4.40 1.53 -18.02
N GLY A 599 4.24 0.87 -19.17
CA GLY A 599 5.25 -0.03 -19.72
C GLY A 599 5.21 -1.47 -19.18
N VAL A 600 4.13 -1.89 -18.51
CA VAL A 600 3.90 -3.32 -18.22
C VAL A 600 3.91 -4.13 -19.51
N THR A 601 4.58 -5.29 -19.49
CA THR A 601 4.60 -6.24 -20.61
C THR A 601 4.11 -7.63 -20.18
N ALA A 602 3.76 -8.47 -21.16
CA ALA A 602 3.34 -9.84 -20.89
C ALA A 602 4.46 -10.70 -20.27
N ASP A 603 5.73 -10.33 -20.46
CA ASP A 603 6.87 -11.04 -19.87
C ASP A 603 6.85 -10.95 -18.33
N GLU A 604 6.31 -9.86 -17.76
CA GLU A 604 6.16 -9.70 -16.30
C GLU A 604 5.12 -10.66 -15.70
N PHE A 605 4.22 -11.20 -16.53
CA PHE A 605 3.24 -12.23 -16.10
C PHE A 605 3.92 -13.60 -15.92
N GLY A 606 5.15 -13.76 -16.39
CA GLY A 606 5.92 -14.99 -16.21
C GLY A 606 5.17 -16.23 -16.75
N PRO A 607 5.19 -17.36 -16.03
CA PRO A 607 4.50 -18.58 -16.44
C PRO A 607 3.01 -18.60 -16.03
N ALA A 608 2.47 -17.51 -15.49
CA ALA A 608 1.11 -17.50 -14.99
C ALA A 608 0.11 -17.83 -16.11
N ALA A 609 -0.76 -18.81 -15.86
CA ALA A 609 -1.84 -19.18 -16.77
C ALA A 609 -3.15 -18.45 -16.43
N VAL A 610 -3.23 -17.95 -15.19
CA VAL A 610 -4.38 -17.22 -14.64
C VAL A 610 -3.89 -15.88 -14.12
N MET A 611 -4.58 -14.78 -14.46
CA MET A 611 -4.37 -13.46 -13.88
C MET A 611 -5.60 -13.05 -13.07
N VAL A 612 -5.40 -12.50 -11.87
CA VAL A 612 -6.47 -12.05 -10.97
C VAL A 612 -6.37 -10.53 -10.78
N LEU A 613 -7.49 -9.82 -11.01
CA LEU A 613 -7.64 -8.38 -10.80
C LEU A 613 -8.80 -8.12 -9.80
N PRO A 614 -8.57 -8.33 -8.50
CA PRO A 614 -9.64 -8.21 -7.52
C PRO A 614 -9.73 -6.76 -7.03
N GLY A 615 -10.77 -6.06 -7.48
CA GLY A 615 -11.07 -4.72 -6.96
C GLY A 615 -10.19 -3.60 -7.48
N ASN A 616 -9.88 -3.59 -8.78
CA ASN A 616 -9.06 -2.54 -9.39
C ASN A 616 -9.93 -1.53 -10.20
N PRO A 617 -10.61 -0.53 -9.57
CA PRO A 617 -11.27 0.56 -10.30
C PRO A 617 -10.35 1.25 -11.29
N CYS A 618 -9.14 1.60 -10.86
CA CYS A 618 -8.14 2.22 -11.72
C CYS A 618 -7.41 1.14 -12.52
N LEU A 619 -7.41 1.29 -13.85
CA LEU A 619 -6.61 0.47 -14.75
C LEU A 619 -6.12 1.33 -15.92
N ARG A 620 -4.82 1.26 -16.21
CA ARG A 620 -4.24 1.93 -17.37
C ARG A 620 -4.69 1.25 -18.67
N GLU A 621 -4.96 2.04 -19.71
CA GLU A 621 -5.36 1.50 -21.02
C GLU A 621 -4.26 0.65 -21.68
N SER A 622 -2.99 0.98 -21.42
CA SER A 622 -1.85 0.16 -21.88
C SER A 622 -1.89 -1.23 -21.23
N THR A 623 -2.12 -1.30 -19.92
CA THR A 623 -2.18 -2.56 -19.17
C THR A 623 -3.39 -3.39 -19.58
N ALA A 624 -4.55 -2.74 -19.76
CA ALA A 624 -5.76 -3.38 -20.27
C ALA A 624 -5.54 -4.05 -21.64
N ARG A 625 -4.80 -3.40 -22.55
CA ARG A 625 -4.45 -3.97 -23.86
C ARG A 625 -3.52 -5.18 -23.74
N VAL A 626 -2.47 -5.10 -22.92
CA VAL A 626 -1.55 -6.23 -22.69
C VAL A 626 -2.29 -7.43 -22.12
N LEU A 627 -3.19 -7.22 -21.15
CA LEU A 627 -4.05 -8.27 -20.61
C LEU A 627 -4.96 -8.85 -21.68
N ALA A 628 -5.60 -8.02 -22.50
CA ALA A 628 -6.51 -8.48 -23.54
C ALA A 628 -5.78 -9.35 -24.58
N ASP A 629 -4.58 -8.95 -25.00
CA ASP A 629 -3.77 -9.71 -25.95
C ASP A 629 -3.30 -11.04 -25.34
N TRP A 630 -2.88 -11.03 -24.08
CA TRP A 630 -2.52 -12.24 -23.34
C TRP A 630 -3.71 -13.21 -23.17
N VAL A 631 -4.90 -12.71 -22.85
CA VAL A 631 -6.13 -13.54 -22.78
C VAL A 631 -6.45 -14.15 -24.14
N ARG A 632 -6.45 -13.34 -25.22
CA ARG A 632 -6.70 -13.85 -26.58
C ARG A 632 -5.72 -14.93 -26.98
N ALA A 633 -4.48 -14.87 -26.49
CA ALA A 633 -3.46 -15.87 -26.74
C ALA A 633 -3.70 -17.21 -26.00
N GLY A 634 -4.56 -17.24 -24.97
CA GLY A 634 -4.91 -18.45 -24.22
C GLY A 634 -4.96 -18.25 -22.69
N GLY A 635 -4.64 -17.07 -22.19
CA GLY A 635 -4.68 -16.76 -20.77
C GLY A 635 -6.09 -16.76 -20.18
N VAL A 636 -6.20 -17.02 -18.87
CA VAL A 636 -7.45 -16.89 -18.11
C VAL A 636 -7.41 -15.65 -17.23
N LEU A 637 -8.38 -14.76 -17.39
CA LEU A 637 -8.47 -13.54 -16.60
C LEU A 637 -9.65 -13.63 -15.62
N ILE A 638 -9.40 -13.44 -14.33
CA ILE A 638 -10.41 -13.40 -13.28
C ILE A 638 -10.49 -11.98 -12.73
N VAL A 639 -11.68 -11.40 -12.76
CA VAL A 639 -11.89 -10.00 -12.39
C VAL A 639 -13.13 -9.84 -11.53
N THR A 640 -13.22 -8.72 -10.83
CA THR A 640 -14.47 -8.27 -10.21
C THR A 640 -15.11 -7.16 -11.04
N PRO A 641 -16.42 -6.88 -10.89
CA PRO A 641 -17.17 -5.98 -11.78
C PRO A 641 -16.62 -4.55 -11.87
N GLN A 642 -15.92 -4.08 -10.83
CA GLN A 642 -15.33 -2.74 -10.77
C GLN A 642 -14.05 -2.58 -11.59
N ALA A 643 -13.52 -3.63 -12.23
CA ALA A 643 -12.25 -3.57 -12.94
C ALA A 643 -12.24 -2.53 -14.09
N GLY A 644 -11.35 -1.54 -14.01
CA GLY A 644 -10.99 -0.63 -15.09
C GLY A 644 -12.03 0.44 -15.45
N TRP A 645 -12.94 0.80 -14.54
CA TRP A 645 -13.88 1.90 -14.75
C TRP A 645 -13.29 3.30 -14.57
N CYS A 646 -12.09 3.40 -13.99
CA CYS A 646 -11.39 4.65 -13.77
C CYS A 646 -10.04 4.66 -14.49
N ASP A 647 -9.58 5.84 -14.88
CA ASP A 647 -8.18 6.04 -15.26
C ASP A 647 -7.26 6.12 -14.02
N GLU A 648 -5.96 6.26 -14.24
CA GLU A 648 -4.95 6.37 -13.17
C GLU A 648 -5.13 7.59 -12.27
N SER A 649 -5.94 8.56 -12.68
CA SER A 649 -6.27 9.75 -11.89
C SER A 649 -7.62 9.63 -11.15
N GLY A 650 -8.30 8.49 -11.26
CA GLY A 650 -9.58 8.24 -10.61
C GLY A 650 -10.79 8.80 -11.35
N ARG A 651 -10.63 9.24 -12.60
CA ARG A 651 -11.75 9.77 -13.39
C ARG A 651 -12.55 8.62 -14.01
N TRP A 652 -13.87 8.65 -13.79
CA TRP A 652 -14.80 7.64 -14.28
C TRP A 652 -14.96 7.65 -15.80
N ARG A 653 -14.81 6.48 -16.42
CA ARG A 653 -14.97 6.25 -17.86
C ARG A 653 -16.41 5.86 -18.18
N ARG A 654 -16.85 6.16 -19.42
CA ARG A 654 -18.14 5.67 -19.95
C ARG A 654 -18.17 4.16 -20.14
N GLU A 655 -17.00 3.57 -20.36
CA GLU A 655 -16.81 2.14 -20.54
C GLU A 655 -15.55 1.71 -19.78
N SER A 656 -15.58 0.52 -19.20
CA SER A 656 -14.37 -0.08 -18.60
C SER A 656 -13.27 -0.23 -19.65
N ALA A 657 -12.07 0.27 -19.35
CA ALA A 657 -10.91 0.13 -20.24
C ALA A 657 -10.61 -1.35 -20.55
N LEU A 658 -10.89 -2.24 -19.60
CA LEU A 658 -10.71 -3.67 -19.76
C LEU A 658 -11.76 -4.29 -20.68
N ALA A 659 -13.04 -3.98 -20.47
CA ALA A 659 -14.12 -4.47 -21.32
C ALA A 659 -13.95 -4.00 -22.77
N ALA A 660 -13.62 -2.72 -22.96
CA ALA A 660 -13.30 -2.13 -24.26
C ALA A 660 -12.12 -2.85 -24.94
N ALA A 661 -11.03 -3.09 -24.19
CA ALA A 661 -9.84 -3.76 -24.73
C ALA A 661 -10.09 -5.22 -25.10
N LEU A 662 -10.93 -5.95 -24.35
CA LEU A 662 -11.24 -7.37 -24.60
C LEU A 662 -12.30 -7.56 -25.71
N GLY A 663 -13.24 -6.63 -25.85
CA GLY A 663 -14.39 -6.75 -26.74
C GLY A 663 -15.48 -7.70 -26.22
N VAL A 664 -15.51 -7.94 -24.90
CA VAL A 664 -16.51 -8.78 -24.21
C VAL A 664 -16.99 -8.05 -22.94
N PRO A 665 -18.17 -8.36 -22.38
CA PRO A 665 -18.66 -7.71 -21.16
C PRO A 665 -17.93 -8.22 -19.92
N ALA A 666 -16.62 -7.94 -19.85
CA ALA A 666 -15.68 -8.43 -18.85
C ALA A 666 -16.04 -8.04 -17.40
N THR A 667 -16.91 -7.06 -17.22
CA THR A 667 -17.40 -6.57 -15.93
C THR A 667 -18.77 -7.12 -15.55
N ALA A 668 -19.40 -7.95 -16.39
CA ALA A 668 -20.66 -8.63 -16.09
C ALA A 668 -20.39 -10.03 -15.55
N LEU A 669 -21.02 -10.38 -14.42
CA LEU A 669 -20.83 -11.68 -13.76
C LEU A 669 -21.01 -12.86 -14.73
N GLY A 670 -20.13 -13.85 -14.60
CA GLY A 670 -20.12 -15.04 -15.46
C GLY A 670 -18.81 -15.23 -16.20
N THR A 671 -18.81 -16.17 -17.14
CA THR A 671 -17.65 -16.52 -17.96
C THR A 671 -17.88 -16.14 -19.41
N HIS A 672 -16.89 -15.47 -20.01
CA HIS A 672 -16.94 -14.92 -21.35
C HIS A 672 -15.73 -15.42 -22.15
N PRO A 673 -15.93 -16.18 -23.24
CA PRO A 673 -14.84 -16.57 -24.14
C PRO A 673 -14.18 -15.33 -24.77
N CYS A 674 -12.86 -15.31 -24.88
CA CYS A 674 -12.12 -14.21 -25.51
C CYS A 674 -10.89 -14.74 -26.24
N GLY A 675 -10.96 -14.82 -27.58
CA GLY A 675 -9.93 -15.49 -28.38
C GLY A 675 -9.79 -16.96 -28.00
N ARG A 676 -8.56 -17.40 -27.69
CA ARG A 676 -8.29 -18.77 -27.18
C ARG A 676 -8.43 -18.91 -25.67
N GLY A 677 -8.57 -17.79 -24.95
CA GLY A 677 -8.72 -17.75 -23.50
C GLY A 677 -10.14 -17.45 -23.05
N LEU A 678 -10.28 -17.05 -21.79
CA LEU A 678 -11.56 -16.65 -21.20
C LEU A 678 -11.38 -15.59 -20.13
N VAL A 679 -12.48 -14.89 -19.86
CA VAL A 679 -12.61 -13.92 -18.78
C VAL A 679 -13.72 -14.40 -17.84
N ALA A 680 -13.43 -14.53 -16.56
CA ALA A 680 -14.40 -14.85 -15.53
C ALA A 680 -14.60 -13.63 -14.62
N CYS A 681 -15.78 -13.04 -14.66
CA CYS A 681 -16.18 -11.98 -13.73
C CYS A 681 -16.91 -12.60 -12.55
N VAL A 682 -16.37 -12.37 -11.34
CA VAL A 682 -16.86 -12.93 -10.08
C VAL A 682 -17.24 -11.83 -9.10
N ALA A 683 -18.08 -12.13 -8.10
CA ALA A 683 -18.69 -11.11 -7.25
C ALA A 683 -17.68 -10.30 -6.42
N ASP A 684 -16.65 -10.96 -5.88
CA ASP A 684 -15.73 -10.36 -4.90
C ASP A 684 -14.33 -11.02 -4.92
N SER A 685 -13.46 -10.57 -4.00
CA SER A 685 -12.08 -11.05 -3.86
C SER A 685 -12.00 -12.52 -3.43
N ALA A 686 -12.91 -13.00 -2.58
CA ALA A 686 -12.91 -14.38 -2.12
C ALA A 686 -13.30 -15.33 -3.26
N ALA A 687 -14.36 -14.99 -4.01
CA ALA A 687 -14.75 -15.73 -5.21
C ALA A 687 -13.64 -15.72 -6.28
N ALA A 688 -12.84 -14.65 -6.36
CA ALA A 688 -11.70 -14.58 -7.25
C ALA A 688 -10.58 -15.55 -6.83
N ALA A 689 -10.30 -15.66 -5.53
CA ALA A 689 -9.36 -16.64 -5.00
C ALA A 689 -9.81 -18.08 -5.27
N ASP A 690 -11.08 -18.41 -5.02
CA ASP A 690 -11.63 -19.74 -5.29
C ASP A 690 -11.57 -20.10 -6.79
N ALA A 691 -11.97 -19.17 -7.66
CA ALA A 691 -11.94 -19.36 -9.10
C ALA A 691 -10.50 -19.54 -9.64
N ALA A 692 -9.53 -18.82 -9.07
CA ALA A 692 -8.12 -18.93 -9.43
C ALA A 692 -7.53 -20.25 -8.92
N ARG A 693 -7.82 -20.62 -7.66
CA ARG A 693 -7.40 -21.89 -7.06
C ARG A 693 -7.89 -23.08 -7.86
N ALA A 694 -9.16 -23.08 -8.28
CA ALA A 694 -9.74 -24.17 -9.09
C ALA A 694 -9.08 -24.36 -10.46
N ARG A 695 -8.35 -23.34 -10.94
CA ARG A 695 -7.63 -23.34 -12.23
C ARG A 695 -6.12 -23.42 -12.07
N SER A 696 -5.62 -23.34 -10.84
CA SER A 696 -4.20 -23.45 -10.57
C SER A 696 -3.77 -24.91 -10.74
N PRO A 697 -2.67 -25.18 -11.47
CA PRO A 697 -2.09 -26.51 -11.58
C PRO A 697 -1.43 -27.01 -10.28
N SER A 698 -1.60 -26.31 -9.14
CA SER A 698 -0.90 -26.63 -7.90
C SER A 698 -1.27 -28.02 -7.36
N VAL A 699 -0.32 -28.96 -7.47
CA VAL A 699 -0.40 -30.33 -6.93
C VAL A 699 0.39 -30.42 -5.62
N LEU A 700 0.01 -29.63 -4.62
CA LEU A 700 0.57 -29.76 -3.26
C LEU A 700 -0.45 -30.47 -2.36
N ARG A 701 -0.03 -31.59 -1.74
CA ARG A 701 -0.80 -32.23 -0.67
C ARG A 701 -0.01 -32.13 0.63
N ALA A 702 -0.50 -31.32 1.55
CA ALA A 702 0.08 -31.13 2.87
C ALA A 702 -0.99 -31.38 3.95
N ALA A 703 -0.58 -31.92 5.10
CA ALA A 703 -1.48 -32.12 6.24
C ALA A 703 -1.87 -30.80 6.93
N THR A 704 -1.11 -29.73 6.68
CA THR A 704 -1.27 -28.41 7.27
C THR A 704 -1.22 -27.34 6.16
N PRO A 705 -1.72 -26.12 6.41
CA PRO A 705 -1.59 -25.02 5.45
C PRO A 705 -0.12 -24.67 5.21
N VAL A 706 0.33 -24.82 3.95
CA VAL A 706 1.69 -24.53 3.50
C VAL A 706 1.60 -23.60 2.32
N ALA A 707 2.26 -22.44 2.41
CA ALA A 707 2.41 -21.55 1.27
C ALA A 707 3.57 -21.98 0.39
N VAL A 708 3.45 -21.68 -0.90
CA VAL A 708 4.42 -22.07 -1.92
C VAL A 708 4.92 -20.84 -2.64
N VAL A 709 6.25 -20.68 -2.73
CA VAL A 709 6.88 -19.71 -3.63
C VAL A 709 7.74 -20.45 -4.63
N ARG A 710 7.43 -20.29 -5.92
CA ARG A 710 8.19 -20.87 -7.03
C ARG A 710 9.11 -19.81 -7.60
N GLN A 711 10.38 -20.18 -7.79
CA GLN A 711 11.38 -19.28 -8.33
C GLN A 711 12.29 -20.00 -9.33
N ARG A 712 12.97 -19.21 -10.15
CA ARG A 712 14.06 -19.63 -11.02
C ARG A 712 15.32 -18.87 -10.62
N ALA A 713 16.32 -19.59 -10.13
CA ALA A 713 17.62 -19.03 -9.79
C ALA A 713 18.35 -18.53 -11.04
N ALA A 714 19.33 -17.65 -10.85
CA ALA A 714 20.09 -17.04 -11.95
C ALA A 714 20.85 -18.08 -12.81
N ASP A 715 21.25 -19.20 -12.20
CA ASP A 715 21.91 -20.32 -12.88
C ASP A 715 20.93 -21.29 -13.59
N GLY A 716 19.64 -20.97 -13.59
CA GLY A 716 18.59 -21.73 -14.25
C GLY A 716 17.95 -22.83 -13.41
N ARG A 717 18.46 -23.14 -12.21
CA ARG A 717 17.83 -24.09 -11.29
C ARG A 717 16.43 -23.63 -10.87
N ARG A 718 15.54 -24.60 -10.65
CA ARG A 718 14.20 -24.37 -10.13
C ARG A 718 14.24 -24.46 -8.60
N VAL A 719 13.56 -23.51 -7.96
CA VAL A 719 13.50 -23.39 -6.50
C VAL A 719 12.04 -23.37 -6.07
N LEU A 720 11.69 -24.25 -5.14
CA LEU A 720 10.36 -24.35 -4.54
C LEU A 720 10.50 -24.14 -3.02
N CYS A 721 10.09 -22.97 -2.55
CA CYS A 721 10.05 -22.65 -1.12
C CYS A 721 8.69 -23.08 -0.54
N LEU A 722 8.72 -23.92 0.47
CA LEU A 722 7.58 -24.39 1.25
C LEU A 722 7.60 -23.68 2.60
N VAL A 723 6.57 -22.88 2.90
CA VAL A 723 6.53 -22.01 4.07
C VAL A 723 5.39 -22.42 4.99
N GLY A 724 5.75 -22.77 6.23
CA GLY A 724 4.80 -23.08 7.30
C GLY A 724 4.22 -21.80 7.90
N LEU A 725 2.94 -21.53 7.64
CA LEU A 725 2.32 -20.23 7.95
C LEU A 725 2.15 -20.00 9.45
N GLU A 726 1.54 -20.96 10.15
CA GLU A 726 1.20 -20.88 11.58
C GLU A 726 1.92 -21.91 12.43
N GLN A 727 2.46 -22.95 11.80
CA GLN A 727 3.23 -24.02 12.40
C GLN A 727 4.31 -24.50 11.42
N PRO A 728 5.24 -25.38 11.84
CA PRO A 728 6.16 -26.04 10.92
C PRO A 728 5.46 -26.69 9.72
N VAL A 729 6.18 -26.82 8.61
CA VAL A 729 5.65 -27.35 7.34
C VAL A 729 5.12 -28.78 7.49
N GLY A 730 5.82 -29.64 8.24
CA GLY A 730 5.43 -31.02 8.47
C GLY A 730 5.63 -31.92 7.25
N SER A 731 4.74 -32.89 7.07
CA SER A 731 4.79 -33.82 5.93
C SER A 731 4.08 -33.25 4.71
N VAL A 732 4.79 -33.22 3.59
CA VAL A 732 4.33 -32.67 2.31
C VAL A 732 4.63 -33.65 1.20
N THR A 733 3.63 -33.95 0.36
CA THR A 733 3.81 -34.72 -0.86
C THR A 733 3.89 -33.78 -2.05
N LEU A 734 4.99 -33.90 -2.80
CA LEU A 734 5.36 -33.08 -3.94
C LEU A 734 5.22 -33.90 -5.22
N SER A 735 4.64 -33.29 -6.25
CA SER A 735 4.74 -33.79 -7.62
C SER A 735 5.85 -33.03 -8.35
N LEU A 736 6.97 -33.72 -8.58
CA LEU A 736 8.10 -33.16 -9.32
C LEU A 736 7.92 -33.47 -10.82
N PRO A 737 8.32 -32.55 -11.72
CA PRO A 737 8.35 -32.82 -13.16
C PRO A 737 9.10 -34.11 -13.53
N GLU A 738 8.63 -34.81 -14.56
CA GLU A 738 9.37 -35.94 -15.13
C GLU A 738 10.71 -35.48 -15.73
N GLY A 739 11.72 -36.35 -15.73
CA GLY A 739 13.02 -36.08 -16.36
C GLY A 739 14.03 -35.32 -15.48
N ILE A 740 13.67 -34.95 -14.24
CA ILE A 740 14.60 -34.32 -13.30
C ILE A 740 15.75 -35.29 -12.95
N ALA A 741 16.99 -34.84 -13.13
CA ALA A 741 18.17 -35.65 -12.83
C ALA A 741 18.44 -35.80 -11.32
N ALA A 742 18.19 -34.73 -10.55
CA ALA A 742 18.37 -34.71 -9.10
C ALA A 742 17.54 -33.60 -8.45
N ALA A 743 17.07 -33.86 -7.23
CA ALA A 743 16.42 -32.89 -6.36
C ALA A 743 17.03 -32.93 -4.95
N GLN A 744 17.09 -31.77 -4.29
CA GLN A 744 17.60 -31.63 -2.92
C GLN A 744 16.65 -30.80 -2.07
N LEU A 745 16.49 -31.18 -0.81
CA LEU A 745 15.81 -30.42 0.23
C LEU A 745 16.86 -29.70 1.09
N LEU A 746 16.71 -28.39 1.21
CA LEU A 746 17.50 -27.52 2.08
C LEU A 746 16.59 -27.00 3.19
N MET A 747 17.07 -27.00 4.43
CA MET A 747 16.33 -26.48 5.58
C MET A 747 17.29 -25.71 6.51
N PRO A 748 16.83 -24.62 7.16
CA PRO A 748 17.66 -23.88 8.11
C PRO A 748 18.18 -24.78 9.24
N GLY A 749 19.50 -24.87 9.41
CA GLY A 749 20.13 -25.66 10.47
C GLY A 749 20.27 -27.16 10.18
N HIS A 750 19.96 -27.62 8.96
CA HIS A 750 20.09 -29.03 8.57
C HIS A 750 20.99 -29.20 7.35
N GLU A 751 21.68 -30.35 7.27
CA GLU A 751 22.44 -30.72 6.07
C GLU A 751 21.51 -30.94 4.86
N PRO A 752 21.96 -30.62 3.63
CA PRO A 752 21.20 -30.90 2.41
C PRO A 752 20.80 -32.37 2.30
N GLN A 753 19.52 -32.63 2.00
CA GLN A 753 18.99 -34.00 1.85
C GLN A 753 18.66 -34.28 0.38
N ALA A 754 19.13 -35.41 -0.15
CA ALA A 754 18.72 -35.85 -1.48
C ALA A 754 17.24 -36.29 -1.46
N ILE A 755 16.46 -35.83 -2.43
CA ILE A 755 15.07 -36.24 -2.62
C ILE A 755 15.02 -37.28 -3.73
N ALA A 756 14.33 -38.39 -3.50
CA ALA A 756 14.07 -39.37 -4.55
C ALA A 756 13.20 -38.74 -5.64
N VAL A 757 13.66 -38.73 -6.89
CA VAL A 757 12.89 -38.18 -8.00
C VAL A 757 11.88 -39.21 -8.48
N THR A 758 10.70 -39.21 -7.87
CA THR A 758 9.54 -40.02 -8.25
C THR A 758 8.38 -39.11 -8.66
N ALA A 759 7.36 -39.65 -9.32
CA ALA A 759 6.19 -38.88 -9.74
C ALA A 759 5.46 -38.20 -8.56
N GLU A 760 5.43 -38.88 -7.41
CA GLU A 760 5.05 -38.31 -6.12
C GLU A 760 6.16 -38.62 -5.10
N THR A 761 6.62 -37.61 -4.37
CA THR A 761 7.63 -37.76 -3.32
C THR A 761 7.18 -37.06 -2.05
N THR A 762 7.21 -37.78 -0.93
CA THR A 762 6.90 -37.20 0.38
C THR A 762 8.19 -36.78 1.08
N VAL A 763 8.21 -35.54 1.58
CA VAL A 763 9.27 -34.98 2.42
C VAL A 763 8.71 -34.59 3.78
N VAL A 764 9.55 -34.57 4.81
CA VAL A 764 9.20 -34.14 6.17
C VAL A 764 10.07 -32.94 6.53
N ILE A 765 9.44 -31.80 6.80
CA ILE A 765 10.11 -30.53 7.08
C ILE A 765 9.71 -30.10 8.49
N PRO A 766 10.56 -30.31 9.51
CA PRO A 766 10.25 -29.94 10.89
C PRO A 766 10.36 -28.42 11.16
N GLU A 767 10.80 -27.65 10.16
CA GLU A 767 11.03 -26.21 10.24
C GLU A 767 9.88 -25.39 9.62
N ARG A 768 9.94 -24.07 9.80
CA ARG A 768 9.07 -23.10 9.13
C ARG A 768 9.37 -22.93 7.63
N LEU A 769 10.54 -23.36 7.16
CA LEU A 769 10.98 -23.24 5.78
C LEU A 769 11.62 -24.55 5.30
N GLY A 770 11.17 -25.05 4.15
CA GLY A 770 11.91 -26.02 3.34
C GLY A 770 12.09 -25.50 1.92
N VAL A 771 13.27 -25.69 1.35
CA VAL A 771 13.59 -25.24 -0.01
C VAL A 771 13.98 -26.44 -0.85
N VAL A 772 13.15 -26.77 -1.82
CA VAL A 772 13.41 -27.85 -2.78
C VAL A 772 14.06 -27.26 -4.02
N VAL A 773 15.25 -27.73 -4.35
CA VAL A 773 16.05 -27.29 -5.50
C VAL A 773 16.21 -28.45 -6.47
N TYR A 774 15.95 -28.20 -7.75
CA TYR A 774 16.15 -29.21 -8.79
C TYR A 774 16.57 -28.57 -10.11
N ALA A 775 17.32 -29.34 -10.90
CA ALA A 775 17.68 -28.99 -12.26
C ALA A 775 16.64 -29.60 -13.22
N PRO A 776 16.14 -28.85 -14.20
CA PRO A 776 15.27 -29.39 -15.24
C PRO A 776 16.01 -30.35 -16.17
#